data_AF-A0AAW8DWI2-F1
#
_entry.id   AF-A0AAW8DWI2-F1
#
_cell.length_a   1.000
_cell.length_b   1.000
_cell.length_c   1.000
_cell.angle_alpha   90.00
_cell.angle_beta   90.00
_cell.angle_gamma   90.00
#
_symmetry.space_group_name_H-M   'P 1'
#
loop_
_entity.id
_entity.type
_entity.pdbx_description
1 polymer ?
#
loop_
_entity_poly.entity_id
_entity_poly.type
_entity_poly.pdbx_seq_one_letter_code
_entity_poly.pdbx_strand_id
1 'polypeptide(L)'
;MEVPVLIVGAGPVGLTMAALLADQGIASLLVEQRDGLHQAPQAHVISARTREILASLGIADEALARVTTPPADARYVTWRRNLAEEDIARIEIGGEARFVQLDAVSGKRSANVPQHHLERVLFDALAGRTRCETRFGQTWRGAEEEGDCVVSHIEDAASGEVYAVRSQWLLAADGASSSVRRGAGIAMAGDTNLAHMVTVNFEADLRPLVKDSPSILFWTLSAKAPGTFIVHDAARYAVFMTPYFPPHEQPADFPVARCERMLRAALGTAEVPFRITSLSHWTMQAHVADRYRQGRTLLIGDAAHRFPPTGGLGLNTGIADAHNLAWKLALVMQGRADEGLIDTYGAERRPVAVANCEASVKNFHKMREVTAAMGIDDRRLPLMGRVRSSAPARALPGAVRSALGGLFVAPVEWRTRRIAKAASVRCAAIRQRVQRAAENQMAHFSTVGLDLGHAYRGAAVCGDGTTAPVAPDPVRDVCQSLTPGARWPHFHLAPDAGVAYRTSSHELLKPGHFLLAGMGRHGAACERLAASLGMAVVGVNLELAASHKALAQLIAWNDGRADATLLVRPDGHIAWRSTTPQPPSPSDVAAVLRAILQINLSPPTPRPQGHAMTNPMHRFPLPSPDPQARSPRKLAHVVLATRRFEESIRWWSVVLGARTMFRNEMLCFLSYDDEHHRVALINAPTHSAGQAQTAGVDHVAFTYGTLDDLLHTYARLKDHGMQPVWSINHGPTTSLYYLDPEGVKVELQVDNFESAAELDAWFRAGDFATNPIGVEFDPEVLLAQHRAA
;
A
#
# COMPACT_ATOMS: atom_id res chain seq x y z
N MET A 1 5.24 -18.00 -23.74
CA MET A 1 5.53 -16.57 -23.53
C MET A 1 6.50 -16.42 -22.36
N GLU A 2 7.24 -15.31 -22.28
CA GLU A 2 8.19 -15.06 -21.19
C GLU A 2 7.84 -13.78 -20.44
N VAL A 3 7.87 -13.84 -19.11
CA VAL A 3 7.59 -12.70 -18.23
C VAL A 3 8.50 -12.76 -17.00
N PRO A 4 8.90 -11.64 -16.38
CA PRO A 4 9.76 -11.72 -15.20
C PRO A 4 9.07 -12.42 -14.02
N VAL A 5 7.80 -12.07 -13.75
CA VAL A 5 7.00 -12.65 -12.66
C VAL A 5 5.64 -13.11 -13.18
N LEU A 6 5.24 -14.33 -12.82
CA LEU A 6 3.87 -14.81 -12.97
C LEU A 6 3.16 -14.76 -11.61
N ILE A 7 2.01 -14.08 -11.56
CA ILE A 7 1.14 -14.00 -10.38
C ILE A 7 -0.14 -14.78 -10.67
N VAL A 8 -0.46 -15.77 -9.87
CA VAL A 8 -1.68 -16.57 -10.02
C VAL A 8 -2.69 -16.11 -8.97
N GLY A 9 -3.78 -15.46 -9.40
CA GLY A 9 -4.89 -14.97 -8.59
C GLY A 9 -5.03 -13.44 -8.60
N ALA A 10 -6.21 -12.93 -8.99
CA ALA A 10 -6.58 -11.50 -8.99
C ALA A 10 -7.38 -11.09 -7.75
N GLY A 11 -7.16 -11.74 -6.60
CA GLY A 11 -7.69 -11.25 -5.31
C GLY A 11 -6.96 -9.98 -4.85
N PRO A 12 -7.38 -9.38 -3.73
CA PRO A 12 -6.76 -8.15 -3.20
C PRO A 12 -5.24 -8.26 -3.07
N VAL A 13 -4.75 -9.41 -2.61
CA VAL A 13 -3.31 -9.67 -2.41
C VAL A 13 -2.55 -9.70 -3.73
N GLY A 14 -3.07 -10.39 -4.76
CA GLY A 14 -2.44 -10.48 -6.07
C GLY A 14 -2.42 -9.13 -6.79
N LEU A 15 -3.52 -8.39 -6.75
CA LEU A 15 -3.61 -7.03 -7.31
C LEU A 15 -2.64 -6.07 -6.62
N THR A 16 -2.56 -6.11 -5.28
CA THR A 16 -1.57 -5.33 -4.52
C THR A 16 -0.14 -5.71 -4.90
N MET A 17 0.18 -7.01 -4.99
CA MET A 17 1.51 -7.47 -5.38
C MET A 17 1.90 -6.98 -6.78
N ALA A 18 1.00 -7.10 -7.75
CA ALA A 18 1.22 -6.62 -9.11
C ALA A 18 1.48 -5.10 -9.17
N ALA A 19 0.70 -4.31 -8.43
CA ALA A 19 0.86 -2.87 -8.37
C ALA A 19 2.21 -2.47 -7.76
N LEU A 20 2.60 -3.11 -6.64
CA LEU A 20 3.88 -2.87 -5.97
C LEU A 20 5.09 -3.25 -6.83
N LEU A 21 4.99 -4.34 -7.61
CA LEU A 21 6.05 -4.74 -8.54
C LEU A 21 6.18 -3.75 -9.70
N ALA A 22 5.04 -3.33 -10.26
CA ALA A 22 5.02 -2.37 -11.35
C ALA A 22 5.61 -1.00 -10.94
N ASP A 23 5.29 -0.50 -9.74
CA ASP A 23 5.85 0.75 -9.19
C ASP A 23 7.37 0.66 -8.97
N GLN A 24 7.90 -0.55 -8.81
CA GLN A 24 9.33 -0.82 -8.67
C GLN A 24 9.99 -1.26 -9.98
N GLY A 25 9.29 -1.12 -11.11
CA GLY A 25 9.82 -1.36 -12.45
C GLY A 25 9.82 -2.84 -12.90
N ILE A 26 9.28 -3.76 -12.10
CA ILE A 26 9.23 -5.19 -12.42
C ILE A 26 7.97 -5.51 -13.20
N ALA A 27 8.14 -6.10 -14.39
CA ALA A 27 7.00 -6.53 -15.20
C ALA A 27 6.41 -7.85 -14.69
N SER A 28 5.09 -7.98 -14.75
CA SER A 28 4.39 -9.20 -14.34
C SER A 28 3.19 -9.53 -15.22
N LEU A 29 2.88 -10.82 -15.32
CA LEU A 29 1.60 -11.32 -15.80
C LEU A 29 0.78 -11.79 -14.62
N LEU A 30 -0.40 -11.22 -14.44
CA LEU A 30 -1.39 -11.65 -13.46
C LEU A 30 -2.47 -12.46 -14.17
N VAL A 31 -2.65 -13.72 -13.78
CA VAL A 31 -3.69 -14.61 -14.31
C VAL A 31 -4.75 -14.91 -13.25
N GLU A 32 -6.01 -14.95 -13.66
CA GLU A 32 -7.15 -15.25 -12.80
C GLU A 32 -8.10 -16.22 -13.49
N GLN A 33 -8.51 -17.28 -12.78
CA GLN A 33 -9.38 -18.33 -13.33
C GLN A 33 -10.81 -17.84 -13.57
N ARG A 34 -11.29 -16.87 -12.80
CA ARG A 34 -12.61 -16.24 -12.99
C ARG A 34 -12.59 -15.37 -14.25
N ASP A 35 -13.74 -15.21 -14.88
CA ASP A 35 -13.97 -14.33 -16.04
C ASP A 35 -13.98 -12.83 -15.69
N GLY A 36 -13.99 -12.49 -14.40
CA GLY A 36 -13.89 -11.13 -13.91
C GLY A 36 -13.62 -11.03 -12.41
N LEU A 37 -13.65 -9.80 -11.89
CA LEU A 37 -13.50 -9.53 -10.45
C LEU A 37 -14.62 -10.15 -9.62
N HIS A 38 -14.35 -10.39 -8.34
CA HIS A 38 -15.36 -10.95 -7.47
C HIS A 38 -16.57 -10.03 -7.32
N GLN A 39 -17.75 -10.63 -7.19
CA GLN A 39 -19.01 -9.89 -6.98
C GLN A 39 -19.55 -10.03 -5.55
N ALA A 40 -19.09 -11.03 -4.79
CA ALA A 40 -19.54 -11.21 -3.41
C ALA A 40 -18.69 -10.40 -2.43
N PRO A 41 -19.29 -9.91 -1.33
CA PRO A 41 -18.61 -8.97 -0.43
C PRO A 41 -17.48 -9.58 0.40
N GLN A 42 -17.45 -10.91 0.63
CA GLN A 42 -16.38 -11.63 1.35
C GLN A 42 -15.80 -10.87 2.57
N ALA A 43 -14.47 -10.66 2.64
CA ALA A 43 -13.83 -9.91 3.72
C ALA A 43 -14.23 -8.42 3.67
N HIS A 44 -14.23 -7.76 4.83
CA HIS A 44 -14.72 -6.38 4.89
C HIS A 44 -13.95 -5.44 5.81
N VAL A 45 -13.19 -5.97 6.77
CA VAL A 45 -12.39 -5.12 7.65
C VAL A 45 -11.06 -4.83 6.99
N ILE A 46 -10.81 -3.57 6.68
CA ILE A 46 -9.52 -3.08 6.19
C ILE A 46 -8.81 -2.42 7.34
N SER A 47 -7.64 -2.95 7.73
CA SER A 47 -6.89 -2.51 8.91
C SER A 47 -6.19 -1.16 8.67
N ALA A 48 -5.64 -0.57 9.74
CA ALA A 48 -4.88 0.66 9.61
C ALA A 48 -3.62 0.42 8.75
N ARG A 49 -2.94 -0.71 8.96
CA ARG A 49 -1.76 -1.08 8.18
C ARG A 49 -2.06 -1.24 6.70
N THR A 50 -3.15 -1.92 6.36
CA THR A 50 -3.56 -2.08 4.97
C THR A 50 -3.80 -0.71 4.32
N ARG A 51 -4.46 0.22 5.01
CA ARG A 51 -4.68 1.56 4.47
C ARG A 51 -3.40 2.37 4.26
N GLU A 52 -2.39 2.19 5.10
CA GLU A 52 -1.07 2.79 4.86
C GLU A 52 -0.44 2.24 3.56
N ILE A 53 -0.57 0.94 3.32
CA ILE A 53 -0.07 0.29 2.10
C ILE A 53 -0.86 0.78 0.87
N LEU A 54 -2.19 0.87 0.97
CA LEU A 54 -3.03 1.43 -0.10
C LEU A 54 -2.65 2.90 -0.40
N ALA A 55 -2.39 3.70 0.63
CA ALA A 55 -1.92 5.07 0.46
C ALA A 55 -0.57 5.13 -0.29
N SER A 56 0.37 4.21 0.00
CA SER A 56 1.64 4.15 -0.74
C SER A 56 1.48 3.75 -2.22
N LEU A 57 0.34 3.14 -2.59
CA LEU A 57 -0.01 2.84 -3.98
C LEU A 57 -0.71 3.99 -4.70
N GLY A 58 -0.86 5.15 -4.04
CA GLY A 58 -1.57 6.31 -4.56
C GLY A 58 -3.09 6.23 -4.43
N ILE A 59 -3.62 5.25 -3.68
CA ILE A 59 -5.07 5.16 -3.42
C ILE A 59 -5.41 6.16 -2.33
N ALA A 60 -5.99 7.29 -2.73
CA ALA A 60 -6.37 8.38 -1.86
C ALA A 60 -7.47 7.96 -0.85
N ASP A 61 -7.46 8.58 0.34
CA ASP A 61 -8.44 8.29 1.38
C ASP A 61 -9.87 8.61 0.90
N GLU A 62 -10.04 9.62 0.04
CA GLU A 62 -11.31 10.00 -0.55
C GLU A 62 -11.87 8.91 -1.47
N ALA A 63 -11.00 8.26 -2.25
CA ALA A 63 -11.40 7.16 -3.14
C ALA A 63 -11.89 5.96 -2.31
N LEU A 64 -11.15 5.63 -1.24
CA LEU A 64 -11.55 4.55 -0.33
C LEU A 64 -12.82 4.92 0.47
N ALA A 65 -12.97 6.18 0.88
CA ALA A 65 -14.14 6.65 1.62
C ALA A 65 -15.45 6.47 0.83
N ARG A 66 -15.42 6.61 -0.51
CA ARG A 66 -16.60 6.40 -1.38
C ARG A 66 -17.13 4.97 -1.36
N VAL A 67 -16.29 3.99 -1.01
CA VAL A 67 -16.65 2.58 -0.96
C VAL A 67 -16.67 2.01 0.46
N THR A 68 -16.39 2.85 1.45
CA THR A 68 -16.40 2.50 2.88
C THR A 68 -17.81 2.74 3.46
N THR A 69 -18.29 1.83 4.30
CA THR A 69 -19.51 2.08 5.08
C THR A 69 -19.34 3.36 5.91
N PRO A 70 -20.30 4.31 5.85
CA PRO A 70 -20.20 5.56 6.58
C PRO A 70 -19.93 5.33 8.08
N PRO A 71 -19.09 6.14 8.75
CA PRO A 71 -18.82 5.98 10.18
C PRO A 71 -20.09 6.02 11.05
N ALA A 72 -21.09 6.80 10.64
CA ALA A 72 -22.39 6.86 11.30
C ALA A 72 -23.15 5.52 11.27
N ASP A 73 -22.89 4.68 10.25
CA ASP A 73 -23.51 3.37 10.05
C ASP A 73 -22.64 2.21 10.60
N ALA A 74 -21.42 2.50 11.05
CA ALA A 74 -20.41 1.52 11.44
C ALA A 74 -19.93 1.70 12.90
N ARG A 75 -20.85 1.98 13.83
CA ARG A 75 -20.51 2.38 15.20
C ARG A 75 -20.38 1.23 16.19
N TYR A 76 -21.19 0.18 16.00
CA TYR A 76 -21.33 -0.89 16.98
C TYR A 76 -21.10 -2.30 16.42
N VAL A 77 -20.87 -3.23 17.34
CA VAL A 77 -21.15 -4.66 17.17
C VAL A 77 -22.23 -5.03 18.17
N THR A 78 -23.29 -5.69 17.70
CA THR A 78 -24.53 -5.80 18.48
C THR A 78 -25.02 -7.24 18.59
N TRP A 79 -25.61 -7.58 19.73
CA TRP A 79 -26.26 -8.86 19.97
C TRP A 79 -27.76 -8.65 20.15
N ARG A 80 -28.55 -9.30 19.31
CA ARG A 80 -30.02 -9.29 19.35
C ARG A 80 -30.54 -10.70 19.27
N ARG A 81 -31.81 -10.92 19.59
CA ARG A 81 -32.46 -12.20 19.27
C ARG A 81 -32.67 -12.37 17.76
N ASN A 82 -33.15 -11.33 17.10
CA ASN A 82 -33.26 -11.15 15.65
C ASN A 82 -33.14 -9.65 15.33
N LEU A 83 -33.04 -9.30 14.05
CA LEU A 83 -32.74 -7.94 13.64
C LEU A 83 -33.83 -6.92 13.98
N ALA A 84 -35.11 -7.33 14.02
CA ALA A 84 -36.24 -6.47 14.36
C ALA A 84 -36.45 -6.24 15.87
N GLU A 85 -35.77 -6.99 16.73
CA GLU A 85 -35.85 -6.84 18.19
C GLU A 85 -34.77 -5.87 18.74
N GLU A 86 -34.94 -5.40 19.98
CA GLU A 86 -34.01 -4.48 20.64
C GLU A 86 -32.64 -5.12 20.99
N ASP A 87 -31.62 -4.28 21.16
CA ASP A 87 -30.28 -4.66 21.57
C ASP A 87 -30.28 -5.34 22.95
N ILE A 88 -29.75 -6.56 23.01
CA ILE A 88 -29.48 -7.22 24.30
C ILE A 88 -28.17 -6.70 24.87
N ALA A 89 -27.16 -6.62 24.01
CA ALA A 89 -25.83 -6.10 24.31
C ALA A 89 -25.22 -5.43 23.07
N ARG A 90 -24.30 -4.50 23.29
CA ARG A 90 -23.55 -3.81 22.22
C ARG A 90 -22.14 -3.47 22.65
N ILE A 91 -21.22 -3.44 21.69
CA ILE A 91 -19.86 -2.93 21.86
C ILE A 91 -19.70 -1.73 20.95
N GLU A 92 -19.23 -0.60 21.49
CA GLU A 92 -18.86 0.56 20.68
C GLU A 92 -17.45 0.38 20.10
N ILE A 93 -17.38 0.29 18.78
CA ILE A 93 -16.12 0.11 18.04
C ILE A 93 -15.65 1.40 17.37
N GLY A 94 -16.55 2.37 17.18
CA GLY A 94 -16.31 3.66 16.51
C GLY A 94 -16.30 4.90 17.42
N GLY A 95 -16.10 4.75 18.73
CA GLY A 95 -16.15 5.87 19.68
C GLY A 95 -14.96 6.84 19.59
N GLU A 96 -15.16 8.10 20.00
CA GLU A 96 -14.18 9.19 19.87
C GLU A 96 -12.88 8.96 20.65
N ALA A 97 -12.96 8.47 21.89
CA ALA A 97 -11.76 8.16 22.70
C ALA A 97 -10.85 7.12 22.01
N ARG A 98 -11.48 6.14 21.36
CA ARG A 98 -10.76 5.12 20.59
C ARG A 98 -10.20 5.68 19.29
N PHE A 99 -10.90 6.63 18.67
CA PHE A 99 -10.35 7.37 17.54
C PHE A 99 -9.04 8.07 17.94
N VAL A 100 -9.03 8.83 19.04
CA VAL A 100 -7.82 9.53 19.50
C VAL A 100 -6.66 8.56 19.77
N GLN A 101 -6.95 7.39 20.35
CA GLN A 101 -5.93 6.36 20.59
C GLN A 101 -5.35 5.81 19.27
N LEU A 102 -6.19 5.56 18.26
CA LEU A 102 -5.75 5.03 16.97
C LEU A 102 -4.97 6.07 16.16
N ASP A 103 -5.43 7.33 16.15
CA ASP A 103 -4.77 8.45 15.46
C ASP A 103 -3.33 8.65 15.94
N ALA A 104 -3.06 8.38 17.22
CA ALA A 104 -1.73 8.48 17.79
C ALA A 104 -0.73 7.43 17.25
N VAL A 105 -1.21 6.25 16.82
CA VAL A 105 -0.36 5.12 16.38
C VAL A 105 -0.40 4.87 14.87
N SER A 106 -1.40 5.42 14.19
CA SER A 106 -1.48 5.51 12.74
C SER A 106 -2.42 6.66 12.36
N GLY A 107 -2.03 7.50 11.40
CA GLY A 107 -2.94 8.47 10.79
C GLY A 107 -4.08 7.82 10.00
N LYS A 108 -4.14 6.48 9.94
CA LYS A 108 -5.16 5.69 9.26
C LYS A 108 -6.02 4.93 10.27
N ARG A 109 -7.30 4.74 9.92
CA ARG A 109 -8.29 4.03 10.74
C ARG A 109 -8.79 2.78 10.04
N SER A 110 -9.14 1.75 10.80
CA SER A 110 -9.82 0.61 10.21
C SER A 110 -11.13 1.03 9.53
N ALA A 111 -11.44 0.40 8.40
CA ALA A 111 -12.57 0.74 7.55
C ALA A 111 -13.38 -0.52 7.23
N ASN A 112 -14.69 -0.36 7.09
CA ASN A 112 -15.60 -1.41 6.64
C ASN A 112 -15.78 -1.27 5.12
N VAL A 113 -14.97 -1.99 4.33
CA VAL A 113 -14.96 -1.95 2.87
C VAL A 113 -15.18 -3.37 2.35
N PRO A 114 -16.32 -3.65 1.70
CA PRO A 114 -16.59 -4.95 1.10
C PRO A 114 -15.50 -5.33 0.09
N GLN A 115 -15.04 -6.58 0.09
CA GLN A 115 -13.90 -7.02 -0.71
C GLN A 115 -14.07 -6.75 -2.21
N HIS A 116 -15.25 -7.00 -2.79
CA HIS A 116 -15.50 -6.71 -4.21
C HIS A 116 -15.31 -5.23 -4.58
N HIS A 117 -15.61 -4.30 -3.67
CA HIS A 117 -15.31 -2.88 -3.89
C HIS A 117 -13.82 -2.60 -3.78
N LEU A 118 -13.13 -3.20 -2.80
CA LEU A 118 -11.68 -3.07 -2.67
C LEU A 118 -10.94 -3.65 -3.88
N GLU A 119 -11.34 -4.83 -4.38
CA GLU A 119 -10.81 -5.45 -5.59
C GLU A 119 -10.97 -4.51 -6.79
N ARG A 120 -12.13 -3.85 -6.94
CA ARG A 120 -12.33 -2.84 -7.98
C ARG A 120 -11.35 -1.68 -7.84
N VAL A 121 -11.24 -1.08 -6.65
CA VAL A 121 -10.32 0.05 -6.40
C VAL A 121 -8.87 -0.35 -6.69
N LEU A 122 -8.44 -1.53 -6.27
CA LEU A 122 -7.11 -2.07 -6.54
C LEU A 122 -6.88 -2.34 -8.02
N PHE A 123 -7.87 -2.90 -8.71
CA PHE A 123 -7.80 -3.18 -10.14
C PHE A 123 -7.70 -1.89 -10.95
N ASP A 124 -8.51 -0.88 -10.61
CA ASP A 124 -8.47 0.42 -11.29
C ASP A 124 -7.14 1.13 -11.02
N ALA A 125 -6.58 1.01 -9.81
CA ALA A 125 -5.23 1.48 -9.51
C ALA A 125 -4.17 0.73 -10.35
N LEU A 126 -4.30 -0.59 -10.52
CA LEU A 126 -3.39 -1.38 -11.33
C LEU A 126 -3.50 -1.06 -12.83
N ALA A 127 -4.69 -0.73 -13.34
CA ALA A 127 -4.94 -0.46 -14.76
C ALA A 127 -4.09 0.70 -15.31
N GLY A 128 -3.71 1.66 -14.47
CA GLY A 128 -2.79 2.76 -14.84
C GLY A 128 -1.32 2.34 -14.98
N ARG A 129 -0.95 1.11 -14.61
CA ARG A 129 0.44 0.63 -14.55
C ARG A 129 0.75 -0.30 -15.72
N THR A 130 1.44 0.21 -16.73
CA THR A 130 1.74 -0.50 -18.00
C THR A 130 2.64 -1.72 -17.85
N ARG A 131 3.28 -1.93 -16.69
CA ARG A 131 4.16 -3.07 -16.41
C ARG A 131 3.44 -4.31 -15.89
N CYS A 132 2.11 -4.28 -15.77
CA CYS A 132 1.33 -5.47 -15.44
C CYS A 132 0.35 -5.78 -16.57
N GLU A 133 0.41 -7.00 -17.10
CA GLU A 133 -0.65 -7.55 -17.93
C GLU A 133 -1.59 -8.36 -17.02
N THR A 134 -2.90 -8.16 -17.12
CA THR A 134 -3.90 -8.94 -16.37
C THR A 134 -4.78 -9.73 -17.32
N ARG A 135 -4.94 -11.03 -17.07
CA ARG A 135 -5.79 -11.92 -17.87
C ARG A 135 -6.76 -12.71 -17.00
N PHE A 136 -8.05 -12.55 -17.26
CA PHE A 136 -9.14 -13.31 -16.66
C PHE A 136 -9.47 -14.55 -17.51
N GLY A 137 -10.16 -15.52 -16.92
CA GLY A 137 -10.47 -16.82 -17.55
C GLY A 137 -9.24 -17.72 -17.72
N GLN A 138 -8.15 -17.48 -16.98
CA GLN A 138 -6.87 -18.16 -17.11
C GLN A 138 -6.61 -19.05 -15.89
N THR A 139 -6.63 -20.37 -16.09
CA THR A 139 -6.47 -21.35 -15.01
C THR A 139 -5.06 -21.93 -15.00
N TRP A 140 -4.32 -21.77 -13.90
CA TRP A 140 -3.04 -22.44 -13.72
C TRP A 140 -3.22 -23.95 -13.50
N ARG A 141 -2.44 -24.77 -14.22
CA ARG A 141 -2.56 -26.25 -14.20
C ARG A 141 -1.37 -26.97 -13.58
N GLY A 142 -0.19 -26.37 -13.64
CA GLY A 142 1.05 -27.00 -13.17
C GLY A 142 2.25 -26.14 -13.51
N ALA A 143 3.39 -26.44 -12.90
CA ALA A 143 4.65 -25.82 -13.26
C ALA A 143 5.83 -26.75 -12.99
N GLU A 144 6.92 -26.52 -13.71
CA GLU A 144 8.20 -27.21 -13.54
C GLU A 144 9.31 -26.16 -13.39
N GLU A 145 10.29 -26.44 -12.54
CA GLU A 145 11.49 -25.60 -12.43
C GLU A 145 12.48 -25.99 -13.54
N GLU A 146 13.00 -24.99 -14.25
CA GLU A 146 13.96 -25.17 -15.34
C GLU A 146 15.11 -24.17 -15.18
N GLY A 147 16.20 -24.61 -14.55
CA GLY A 147 17.35 -23.76 -14.23
C GLY A 147 16.96 -22.59 -13.32
N ASP A 148 17.13 -21.37 -13.81
CA ASP A 148 16.80 -20.14 -13.08
C ASP A 148 15.37 -19.62 -13.32
N CYS A 149 14.50 -20.46 -13.88
CA CYS A 149 13.12 -20.11 -14.21
C CYS A 149 12.11 -21.19 -13.75
N VAL A 150 10.84 -20.82 -13.76
CA VAL A 150 9.66 -21.67 -13.60
C VAL A 150 8.85 -21.60 -14.89
N VAL A 151 8.53 -22.76 -15.47
CA VAL A 151 7.65 -22.88 -16.63
C VAL A 151 6.27 -23.32 -16.13
N SER A 152 5.30 -22.41 -16.17
CA SER A 152 3.92 -22.68 -15.77
C SER A 152 3.02 -22.95 -16.97
N HIS A 153 2.06 -23.86 -16.80
CA HIS A 153 1.04 -24.16 -17.80
C HIS A 153 -0.29 -23.49 -17.43
N ILE A 154 -0.78 -22.64 -18.31
CA ILE A 154 -2.03 -21.88 -18.15
C ILE A 154 -3.04 -22.37 -19.19
N GLU A 155 -4.24 -22.70 -18.75
CA GLU A 155 -5.37 -23.02 -19.61
C GLU A 155 -6.27 -21.81 -19.76
N ASP A 156 -6.51 -21.39 -21.01
CA ASP A 156 -7.51 -20.38 -21.35
C ASP A 156 -8.89 -21.03 -21.37
N ALA A 157 -9.80 -20.58 -20.51
CA ALA A 157 -11.15 -21.14 -20.39
C ALA A 157 -12.02 -20.90 -21.64
N ALA A 158 -11.73 -19.87 -22.44
CA ALA A 158 -12.51 -19.54 -23.63
C ALA A 158 -12.14 -20.42 -24.82
N SER A 159 -10.85 -20.70 -25.03
CA SER A 159 -10.37 -21.53 -26.13
C SER A 159 -10.14 -23.01 -25.75
N GLY A 160 -9.95 -23.30 -24.46
CA GLY A 160 -9.48 -24.60 -23.96
C GLY A 160 -7.99 -24.87 -24.23
N GLU A 161 -7.27 -23.89 -24.80
CA GLU A 161 -5.86 -24.04 -25.13
C GLU A 161 -4.98 -23.92 -23.88
N VAL A 162 -3.98 -24.79 -23.78
CA VAL A 162 -2.96 -24.73 -22.72
C VAL A 162 -1.67 -24.18 -23.30
N TYR A 163 -1.18 -23.07 -22.73
CA TYR A 163 0.07 -22.44 -23.14
C TYR A 163 1.07 -22.34 -21.99
N ALA A 164 2.36 -22.28 -22.34
CA ALA A 164 3.44 -22.17 -21.38
C ALA A 164 3.85 -20.71 -21.12
N VAL A 165 4.05 -20.39 -19.84
CA VAL A 165 4.60 -19.12 -19.34
C VAL A 165 5.92 -19.41 -18.64
N ARG A 166 7.03 -18.99 -19.23
CA ARG A 166 8.35 -19.01 -18.58
C ARG A 166 8.50 -17.75 -17.74
N SER A 167 8.79 -17.92 -16.45
CA SER A 167 8.97 -16.81 -15.52
C SER A 167 10.15 -17.02 -14.58
N GLN A 168 10.79 -15.96 -14.09
CA GLN A 168 11.84 -16.11 -13.08
C GLN A 168 11.22 -16.46 -11.72
N TRP A 169 10.02 -15.95 -11.43
CA TRP A 169 9.33 -16.20 -10.18
C TRP A 169 7.84 -16.47 -10.38
N LEU A 170 7.34 -17.46 -9.65
CA LEU A 170 5.93 -17.81 -9.57
C LEU A 170 5.36 -17.40 -8.20
N LEU A 171 4.38 -16.50 -8.18
CA LEU A 171 3.71 -16.05 -6.97
C LEU A 171 2.31 -16.64 -6.85
N ALA A 172 2.07 -17.42 -5.80
CA ALA A 172 0.78 -18.01 -5.48
C ALA A 172 -0.06 -17.03 -4.66
N ALA A 173 -1.01 -16.36 -5.31
CA ALA A 173 -2.04 -15.52 -4.72
C ALA A 173 -3.46 -16.11 -4.95
N ASP A 174 -3.53 -17.41 -5.25
CA ASP A 174 -4.71 -18.17 -5.70
C ASP A 174 -5.59 -18.68 -4.55
N GLY A 175 -5.40 -18.09 -3.37
CA GLY A 175 -6.32 -18.17 -2.23
C GLY A 175 -6.36 -19.50 -1.50
N ALA A 176 -7.42 -19.69 -0.70
CA ALA A 176 -7.54 -20.82 0.22
C ALA A 176 -7.58 -22.17 -0.51
N SER A 177 -7.93 -22.25 -1.78
CA SER A 177 -7.85 -23.51 -2.53
C SER A 177 -6.59 -23.63 -3.38
N SER A 178 -5.53 -22.87 -3.06
CA SER A 178 -4.33 -22.73 -3.89
C SER A 178 -3.85 -24.04 -4.50
N SER A 179 -3.94 -24.10 -5.83
CA SER A 179 -3.41 -25.17 -6.67
C SER A 179 -1.90 -25.05 -6.80
N VAL A 180 -1.38 -23.81 -6.85
CA VAL A 180 0.07 -23.57 -6.91
C VAL A 180 0.77 -24.12 -5.67
N ARG A 181 0.27 -23.84 -4.45
CA ARG A 181 0.82 -24.41 -3.21
C ARG A 181 0.84 -25.95 -3.23
N ARG A 182 -0.27 -26.57 -3.66
CA ARG A 182 -0.37 -28.04 -3.73
C ARG A 182 0.61 -28.61 -4.76
N GLY A 183 0.71 -27.99 -5.93
CA GLY A 183 1.66 -28.38 -6.98
C GLY A 183 3.11 -28.25 -6.53
N ALA A 184 3.44 -27.23 -5.75
CA ALA A 184 4.76 -27.06 -5.13
C ALA A 184 5.03 -28.02 -3.95
N GLY A 185 4.06 -28.85 -3.55
CA GLY A 185 4.23 -29.80 -2.44
C GLY A 185 4.33 -29.15 -1.06
N ILE A 186 3.86 -27.91 -0.90
CA ILE A 186 3.97 -27.18 0.37
C ILE A 186 2.79 -27.57 1.29
N ALA A 187 3.13 -28.13 2.45
CA ALA A 187 2.16 -28.55 3.46
C ALA A 187 1.65 -27.34 4.27
N MET A 188 0.49 -27.51 4.89
CA MET A 188 -0.02 -26.55 5.87
C MET A 188 -0.28 -27.23 7.21
N ALA A 189 -0.01 -26.51 8.30
CA ALA A 189 -0.21 -26.96 9.67
C ALA A 189 -1.38 -26.21 10.33
N GLY A 190 -2.18 -26.92 11.14
CA GLY A 190 -3.26 -26.36 11.95
C GLY A 190 -4.57 -27.14 11.86
N ASP A 191 -5.67 -26.54 12.30
CA ASP A 191 -6.98 -27.19 12.40
C ASP A 191 -7.78 -27.07 11.08
N THR A 192 -8.12 -28.23 10.50
CA THR A 192 -8.84 -28.35 9.23
C THR A 192 -10.36 -28.25 9.36
N ASN A 193 -10.91 -28.26 10.58
CA ASN A 193 -12.35 -28.41 10.77
C ASN A 193 -12.92 -27.71 12.02
N LEU A 194 -12.84 -26.37 12.06
CA LEU A 194 -13.33 -25.60 13.21
C LEU A 194 -14.86 -25.46 13.25
N ALA A 195 -15.45 -25.14 12.10
CA ALA A 195 -16.89 -24.97 11.94
C ALA A 195 -17.29 -25.07 10.48
N HIS A 196 -18.53 -25.45 10.21
CA HIS A 196 -19.08 -25.41 8.87
C HIS A 196 -20.18 -24.36 8.78
N MET A 197 -20.14 -23.56 7.73
CA MET A 197 -20.95 -22.36 7.61
C MET A 197 -21.68 -22.31 6.28
N VAL A 198 -22.91 -21.82 6.31
CA VAL A 198 -23.65 -21.35 5.15
C VAL A 198 -23.58 -19.83 5.15
N THR A 199 -23.16 -19.26 4.03
CA THR A 199 -23.16 -17.82 3.79
C THR A 199 -24.29 -17.49 2.83
N VAL A 200 -25.19 -16.61 3.26
CA VAL A 200 -26.30 -16.07 2.47
C VAL A 200 -26.00 -14.62 2.15
N ASN A 201 -25.62 -14.34 0.91
CA ASN A 201 -25.50 -12.96 0.43
C ASN A 201 -26.87 -12.50 -0.07
N PHE A 202 -27.33 -11.32 0.36
CA PHE A 202 -28.63 -10.82 -0.02
C PHE A 202 -28.69 -9.30 -0.10
N GLU A 203 -29.63 -8.81 -0.91
CA GLU A 203 -29.98 -7.40 -1.00
C GLU A 203 -31.27 -7.13 -0.22
N ALA A 204 -31.28 -6.08 0.60
CA ALA A 204 -32.43 -5.60 1.36
C ALA A 204 -32.17 -4.19 1.91
N ASP A 205 -33.23 -3.41 2.10
CA ASP A 205 -33.18 -2.22 2.95
C ASP A 205 -33.41 -2.61 4.41
N LEU A 206 -32.31 -2.68 5.16
CA LEU A 206 -32.29 -2.99 6.59
C LEU A 206 -32.37 -1.75 7.48
N ARG A 207 -32.28 -0.53 6.92
CA ARG A 207 -32.31 0.72 7.70
C ARG A 207 -33.48 0.79 8.69
N PRO A 208 -34.72 0.38 8.35
CA PRO A 208 -35.83 0.39 9.29
C PRO A 208 -35.57 -0.44 10.56
N LEU A 209 -34.73 -1.47 10.48
CA LEU A 209 -34.43 -2.39 11.58
C LEU A 209 -33.18 -1.95 12.38
N VAL A 210 -32.24 -1.27 11.74
CA VAL A 210 -30.90 -1.03 12.32
C VAL A 210 -30.55 0.44 12.58
N LYS A 211 -31.35 1.41 12.12
CA LYS A 211 -31.03 2.85 12.23
C LYS A 211 -30.70 3.32 13.65
N ASP A 212 -31.34 2.74 14.67
CA ASP A 212 -31.16 3.14 16.08
C ASP A 212 -29.97 2.41 16.74
N SER A 213 -29.34 1.48 16.02
CA SER A 213 -28.13 0.76 16.43
C SER A 213 -27.25 0.45 15.21
N PRO A 214 -26.65 1.48 14.58
CA PRO A 214 -25.86 1.32 13.36
C PRO A 214 -24.63 0.45 13.65
N SER A 215 -24.70 -0.80 13.20
CA SER A 215 -23.72 -1.83 13.53
C SER A 215 -23.22 -2.51 12.27
N ILE A 216 -21.91 -2.76 12.18
CA ILE A 216 -21.33 -3.55 11.09
C ILE A 216 -21.64 -5.05 11.25
N LEU A 217 -21.94 -5.48 12.48
CA LEU A 217 -22.20 -6.88 12.83
C LEU A 217 -23.39 -6.99 13.78
N PHE A 218 -24.30 -7.92 13.49
CA PHE A 218 -25.35 -8.36 14.42
C PHE A 218 -25.27 -9.86 14.66
N TRP A 219 -25.05 -10.25 15.90
CA TRP A 219 -25.10 -11.64 16.33
C TRP A 219 -26.52 -12.01 16.74
N THR A 220 -27.10 -13.02 16.10
CA THR A 220 -28.45 -13.49 16.40
C THR A 220 -28.41 -14.56 17.49
N LEU A 221 -28.96 -14.21 18.64
CA LEU A 221 -29.10 -15.05 19.81
C LEU A 221 -30.47 -15.75 19.83
N SER A 222 -30.80 -16.41 18.72
CA SER A 222 -32.02 -17.19 18.55
C SER A 222 -31.69 -18.63 18.20
N ALA A 223 -32.44 -19.57 18.77
CA ALA A 223 -32.32 -20.98 18.43
C ALA A 223 -32.99 -21.33 17.09
N LYS A 224 -33.84 -20.44 16.55
CA LYS A 224 -34.47 -20.60 15.24
C LYS A 224 -33.55 -20.21 14.09
N ALA A 225 -32.73 -19.19 14.29
CA ALA A 225 -31.79 -18.69 13.29
C ALA A 225 -30.50 -18.19 13.95
N PRO A 226 -29.67 -19.11 14.49
CA PRO A 226 -28.37 -18.74 15.03
C PRO A 226 -27.45 -18.30 13.89
N GLY A 227 -26.71 -17.22 14.10
CA GLY A 227 -25.84 -16.69 13.05
C GLY A 227 -25.40 -15.27 13.29
N THR A 228 -24.85 -14.69 12.24
CA THR A 228 -24.27 -13.36 12.24
C THR A 228 -24.66 -12.65 10.96
N PHE A 229 -25.18 -11.43 11.09
CA PHE A 229 -25.27 -10.50 9.98
C PHE A 229 -23.98 -9.70 9.86
N ILE A 230 -23.50 -9.54 8.64
CA ILE A 230 -22.48 -8.56 8.26
C ILE A 230 -23.19 -7.51 7.41
N VAL A 231 -23.24 -6.27 7.91
CA VAL A 231 -23.91 -5.16 7.22
C VAL A 231 -22.84 -4.35 6.50
N HIS A 232 -22.84 -4.44 5.18
CA HIS A 232 -21.93 -3.68 4.33
C HIS A 232 -22.54 -2.34 3.93
N ASP A 233 -23.81 -2.38 3.52
CA ASP A 233 -24.64 -1.21 3.26
C ASP A 233 -26.05 -1.53 3.77
N ALA A 234 -26.45 -0.85 4.85
CA ALA A 234 -27.76 -1.05 5.47
C ALA A 234 -28.93 -0.74 4.52
N ALA A 235 -28.72 0.02 3.45
CA ALA A 235 -29.74 0.36 2.46
C ALA A 235 -29.88 -0.68 1.34
N ARG A 236 -28.86 -1.52 1.15
CA ARG A 236 -28.70 -2.25 -0.10
C ARG A 236 -28.34 -3.72 0.08
N TYR A 237 -27.26 -4.05 0.77
CA TYR A 237 -26.80 -5.45 0.83
C TYR A 237 -26.08 -5.82 2.13
N ALA A 238 -26.30 -7.06 2.53
CA ALA A 238 -25.76 -7.67 3.73
C ALA A 238 -25.52 -9.16 3.53
N VAL A 239 -24.82 -9.75 4.49
CA VAL A 239 -24.55 -11.18 4.53
C VAL A 239 -25.15 -11.75 5.80
N PHE A 240 -25.79 -12.91 5.71
CA PHE A 240 -26.17 -13.71 6.88
C PHE A 240 -25.41 -15.03 6.88
N MET A 241 -24.63 -15.25 7.93
CA MET A 241 -23.82 -16.45 8.11
C MET A 241 -24.41 -17.31 9.22
N THR A 242 -24.63 -18.59 8.95
CA THR A 242 -25.24 -19.53 9.90
C THR A 242 -24.50 -20.86 9.91
N PRO A 243 -24.26 -21.48 11.08
CA PRO A 243 -23.56 -22.74 11.15
C PRO A 243 -24.43 -23.92 10.71
N TYR A 244 -23.79 -24.99 10.23
CA TYR A 244 -24.38 -26.32 10.09
C TYR A 244 -23.47 -27.40 10.67
N PHE A 245 -24.03 -28.56 10.99
CA PHE A 245 -23.36 -29.55 11.84
C PHE A 245 -23.22 -30.94 11.22
N PRO A 246 -22.14 -31.23 10.47
CA PRO A 246 -21.78 -32.57 10.04
C PRO A 246 -21.51 -33.54 11.22
N PRO A 247 -21.70 -34.86 11.03
CA PRO A 247 -22.25 -35.49 9.82
C PRO A 247 -23.79 -35.38 9.73
N HIS A 248 -24.44 -34.74 10.70
CA HIS A 248 -25.90 -34.69 10.82
C HIS A 248 -26.58 -33.78 9.82
N GLU A 249 -25.90 -32.73 9.37
CA GLU A 249 -26.33 -31.84 8.31
C GLU A 249 -25.25 -31.76 7.25
N GLN A 250 -25.66 -31.65 6.00
CA GLN A 250 -24.81 -31.54 4.82
C GLN A 250 -25.17 -30.27 4.04
N PRO A 251 -24.27 -29.76 3.17
CA PRO A 251 -24.57 -28.61 2.30
C PRO A 251 -25.91 -28.73 1.55
N ALA A 252 -26.22 -29.93 1.03
CA ALA A 252 -27.47 -30.21 0.31
C ALA A 252 -28.74 -30.01 1.15
N ASP A 253 -28.64 -30.02 2.48
CA ASP A 253 -29.78 -29.78 3.39
C ASP A 253 -30.16 -28.30 3.48
N PHE A 254 -29.42 -27.39 2.82
CA PHE A 254 -29.63 -25.94 2.82
C PHE A 254 -29.98 -25.38 1.44
N PRO A 255 -31.06 -25.85 0.80
CA PRO A 255 -31.55 -25.24 -0.43
C PRO A 255 -32.05 -23.81 -0.18
N VAL A 256 -32.14 -23.01 -1.24
CA VAL A 256 -32.58 -21.60 -1.21
C VAL A 256 -33.80 -21.39 -0.30
N ALA A 257 -34.85 -22.18 -0.47
CA ALA A 257 -36.07 -22.06 0.33
C ALA A 257 -35.86 -22.25 1.84
N ARG A 258 -34.90 -23.07 2.27
CA ARG A 258 -34.55 -23.19 3.70
C ARG A 258 -33.78 -21.96 4.17
N CYS A 259 -32.81 -21.50 3.40
CA CYS A 259 -32.04 -20.30 3.69
C CYS A 259 -32.93 -19.05 3.78
N GLU A 260 -33.93 -18.91 2.89
CA GLU A 260 -34.94 -17.85 2.96
C GLU A 260 -35.74 -17.89 4.26
N ARG A 261 -36.19 -19.08 4.70
CA ARG A 261 -36.91 -19.22 5.98
C ARG A 261 -36.02 -18.86 7.17
N MET A 262 -34.75 -19.26 7.15
CA MET A 262 -33.79 -18.92 8.20
C MET A 262 -33.51 -17.41 8.21
N LEU A 263 -33.31 -16.79 7.05
CA LEU A 263 -33.11 -15.35 6.91
C LEU A 263 -34.34 -14.57 7.37
N ARG A 264 -35.56 -14.96 6.99
CA ARG A 264 -36.82 -14.39 7.51
C ARG A 264 -36.89 -14.44 9.04
N ALA A 265 -36.53 -15.58 9.64
CA ALA A 265 -36.50 -15.72 11.09
C ALA A 265 -35.41 -14.86 11.74
N ALA A 266 -34.25 -14.71 11.10
CA ALA A 266 -33.14 -13.89 11.56
C ALA A 266 -33.44 -12.38 11.46
N LEU A 267 -34.18 -11.95 10.44
CA LEU A 267 -34.70 -10.58 10.30
C LEU A 267 -35.77 -10.30 11.35
N GLY A 268 -36.62 -11.28 11.66
CA GLY A 268 -37.68 -11.13 12.68
C GLY A 268 -38.95 -10.44 12.18
N THR A 269 -39.04 -10.14 10.88
CA THR A 269 -40.20 -9.49 10.25
C THR A 269 -40.48 -10.05 8.85
N ALA A 270 -41.75 -9.99 8.43
CA ALA A 270 -42.18 -10.30 7.06
C ALA A 270 -42.16 -9.06 6.15
N GLU A 271 -42.05 -7.86 6.72
CA GLU A 271 -42.26 -6.58 6.01
C GLU A 271 -41.07 -6.16 5.15
N VAL A 272 -39.85 -6.59 5.51
CA VAL A 272 -38.64 -6.25 4.73
C VAL A 272 -38.52 -7.21 3.54
N PRO A 273 -38.66 -6.73 2.29
CA PRO A 273 -38.34 -7.55 1.13
C PRO A 273 -36.83 -7.77 1.04
N PHE A 274 -36.43 -8.93 0.54
CA PHE A 274 -35.03 -9.21 0.25
C PHE A 274 -34.89 -10.08 -0.99
N ARG A 275 -33.71 -10.05 -1.59
CA ARG A 275 -33.31 -10.92 -2.70
C ARG A 275 -32.00 -11.62 -2.35
N ILE A 276 -32.00 -12.95 -2.28
CA ILE A 276 -30.75 -13.72 -2.13
C ILE A 276 -29.98 -13.63 -3.45
N THR A 277 -28.76 -13.14 -3.41
CA THR A 277 -27.90 -12.99 -4.60
C THR A 277 -26.97 -14.19 -4.78
N SER A 278 -26.52 -14.80 -3.69
CA SER A 278 -25.74 -16.05 -3.73
C SER A 278 -25.76 -16.81 -2.41
N LEU A 279 -25.52 -18.12 -2.52
CA LEU A 279 -25.36 -19.03 -1.41
C LEU A 279 -24.01 -19.75 -1.54
N SER A 280 -23.28 -19.87 -0.45
CA SER A 280 -22.06 -20.67 -0.41
C SER A 280 -21.94 -21.46 0.88
N HIS A 281 -21.26 -22.61 0.77
CA HIS A 281 -20.92 -23.47 1.90
C HIS A 281 -19.41 -23.51 2.01
N TRP A 282 -18.90 -23.40 3.23
CA TRP A 282 -17.47 -23.44 3.47
C TRP A 282 -17.18 -24.01 4.84
N THR A 283 -15.97 -24.56 4.96
CA THR A 283 -15.43 -25.06 6.23
C THR A 283 -14.42 -24.06 6.73
N MET A 284 -14.63 -23.59 7.95
CA MET A 284 -13.71 -22.71 8.65
C MET A 284 -12.48 -23.51 9.05
N GLN A 285 -11.32 -23.00 8.64
CA GLN A 285 -10.01 -23.62 8.82
C GLN A 285 -9.07 -22.60 9.45
N ALA A 286 -8.07 -23.10 10.17
CA ALA A 286 -7.01 -22.31 10.78
C ALA A 286 -5.68 -22.96 10.44
N HIS A 287 -5.04 -22.50 9.35
CA HIS A 287 -3.82 -23.11 8.82
C HIS A 287 -2.76 -22.09 8.47
N VAL A 288 -1.50 -22.47 8.60
CA VAL A 288 -0.36 -21.72 8.07
C VAL A 288 0.58 -22.70 7.36
N ALA A 289 1.07 -22.34 6.19
CA ALA A 289 2.03 -23.12 5.42
C ALA A 289 3.32 -23.36 6.25
N ASP A 290 3.92 -24.55 6.11
CA ASP A 290 5.17 -24.88 6.81
C ASP A 290 6.33 -23.99 6.36
N ARG A 291 6.33 -23.61 5.07
CA ARG A 291 7.25 -22.70 4.41
C ARG A 291 6.53 -21.78 3.44
N TYR A 292 7.10 -20.61 3.18
CA TYR A 292 6.52 -19.60 2.28
C TYR A 292 7.21 -19.56 0.91
N ARG A 293 8.32 -20.28 0.77
CA ARG A 293 9.13 -20.42 -0.46
C ARG A 293 9.41 -21.89 -0.71
N GLN A 294 9.32 -22.31 -1.96
CA GLN A 294 9.87 -23.56 -2.48
C GLN A 294 10.54 -23.24 -3.82
N GLY A 295 11.88 -23.29 -3.85
CA GLY A 295 12.66 -22.87 -5.02
C GLY A 295 12.30 -21.45 -5.46
N ARG A 296 11.77 -21.30 -6.68
CA ARG A 296 11.33 -20.01 -7.25
C ARG A 296 9.81 -19.77 -7.16
N THR A 297 9.11 -20.58 -6.37
CA THR A 297 7.69 -20.41 -6.04
C THR A 297 7.51 -19.80 -4.66
N LEU A 298 6.72 -18.74 -4.56
CA LEU A 298 6.45 -18.00 -3.32
C LEU A 298 4.95 -17.94 -3.04
N LEU A 299 4.54 -18.15 -1.79
CA LEU A 299 3.13 -18.10 -1.37
C LEU A 299 2.81 -16.76 -0.71
N ILE A 300 1.68 -16.13 -1.06
CA ILE A 300 1.20 -14.90 -0.42
C ILE A 300 -0.30 -14.98 -0.09
N GLY A 301 -0.71 -14.37 1.03
CA GLY A 301 -2.12 -14.34 1.44
C GLY A 301 -2.71 -15.72 1.73
N ASP A 302 -3.96 -15.96 1.31
CA ASP A 302 -4.71 -17.18 1.63
C ASP A 302 -4.09 -18.48 1.05
N ALA A 303 -3.16 -18.34 0.10
CA ALA A 303 -2.34 -19.45 -0.36
C ALA A 303 -1.36 -19.92 0.73
N ALA A 304 -0.85 -19.00 1.55
CA ALA A 304 0.11 -19.24 2.63
C ALA A 304 -0.56 -19.44 4.00
N HIS A 305 -1.69 -18.79 4.29
CA HIS A 305 -2.33 -18.87 5.61
C HIS A 305 -3.84 -18.65 5.54
N ARG A 306 -4.60 -19.36 6.37
CA ARG A 306 -6.08 -19.29 6.41
C ARG A 306 -6.51 -19.12 7.84
N PHE A 307 -7.36 -18.14 8.10
CA PHE A 307 -7.83 -17.85 9.45
C PHE A 307 -9.36 -17.95 9.51
N PRO A 308 -9.91 -18.24 10.70
CA PRO A 308 -11.27 -17.86 11.02
C PRO A 308 -11.52 -16.37 10.70
N PRO A 309 -12.72 -15.99 10.22
CA PRO A 309 -13.04 -14.59 9.95
C PRO A 309 -13.05 -13.70 11.20
N THR A 310 -12.98 -14.34 12.38
CA THR A 310 -12.96 -13.66 13.68
C THR A 310 -11.68 -12.83 13.83
N GLY A 311 -11.84 -11.51 13.79
CA GLY A 311 -10.77 -10.51 13.86
C GLY A 311 -10.43 -9.85 12.52
N GLY A 312 -10.99 -10.34 11.40
CA GLY A 312 -10.77 -9.75 10.08
C GLY A 312 -9.30 -9.75 9.63
N LEU A 313 -8.49 -10.72 10.06
CA LEU A 313 -7.02 -10.65 9.93
C LEU A 313 -6.48 -11.17 8.59
N GLY A 314 -7.20 -12.04 7.88
CA GLY A 314 -6.67 -12.78 6.70
C GLY A 314 -6.22 -11.86 5.56
N LEU A 315 -7.16 -11.09 5.00
CA LEU A 315 -6.90 -10.13 3.92
C LEU A 315 -5.78 -9.15 4.28
N ASN A 316 -5.81 -8.59 5.49
CA ASN A 316 -4.82 -7.61 5.94
C ASN A 316 -3.42 -8.23 6.09
N THR A 317 -3.33 -9.46 6.61
CA THR A 317 -2.07 -10.20 6.69
C THR A 317 -1.52 -10.48 5.29
N GLY A 318 -2.37 -10.85 4.34
CA GLY A 318 -1.98 -11.10 2.95
C GLY A 318 -1.50 -9.85 2.21
N ILE A 319 -2.14 -8.69 2.40
CA ILE A 319 -1.65 -7.42 1.82
C ILE A 319 -0.29 -7.03 2.43
N ALA A 320 -0.11 -7.24 3.74
CA ALA A 320 1.18 -7.03 4.39
C ALA A 320 2.27 -8.01 3.90
N ASP A 321 1.90 -9.23 3.50
CA ASP A 321 2.82 -10.17 2.86
C ASP A 321 3.32 -9.65 1.51
N ALA A 322 2.40 -9.19 0.65
CA ALA A 322 2.75 -8.61 -0.64
C ALA A 322 3.69 -7.40 -0.47
N HIS A 323 3.38 -6.51 0.48
CA HIS A 323 4.21 -5.35 0.78
C HIS A 323 5.61 -5.70 1.27
N ASN A 324 5.74 -6.72 2.13
CA ASN A 324 7.03 -7.19 2.61
C ASN A 324 7.86 -7.86 1.50
N LEU A 325 7.23 -8.62 0.61
CA LEU A 325 7.90 -9.38 -0.43
C LEU A 325 8.30 -8.52 -1.65
N ALA A 326 7.46 -7.58 -2.07
CA ALA A 326 7.62 -6.90 -3.36
C ALA A 326 8.96 -6.17 -3.51
N TRP A 327 9.40 -5.44 -2.48
CA TRP A 327 10.69 -4.72 -2.55
C TRP A 327 11.90 -5.66 -2.54
N LYS A 328 11.81 -6.77 -1.80
CA LYS A 328 12.86 -7.80 -1.76
C LYS A 328 13.02 -8.43 -3.13
N LEU A 329 11.89 -8.83 -3.73
CA LEU A 329 11.84 -9.42 -5.06
C LEU A 329 12.37 -8.46 -6.12
N ALA A 330 11.93 -7.19 -6.08
CA ALA A 330 12.40 -6.17 -7.02
C ALA A 330 13.93 -5.97 -6.94
N LEU A 331 14.51 -5.84 -5.75
CA LEU A 331 15.95 -5.65 -5.61
C LEU A 331 16.77 -6.87 -6.06
N VAL A 332 16.29 -8.08 -5.77
CA VAL A 332 16.93 -9.32 -6.24
C VAL A 332 16.89 -9.42 -7.77
N MET A 333 15.74 -9.17 -8.38
CA MET A 333 15.59 -9.21 -9.84
C MET A 333 16.38 -8.11 -10.56
N GLN A 334 16.66 -7.00 -9.88
CA GLN A 334 17.53 -5.92 -10.38
C GLN A 334 19.03 -6.18 -10.15
N GLY A 335 19.41 -7.30 -9.52
CA GLY A 335 20.80 -7.60 -9.16
C GLY A 335 21.37 -6.68 -8.08
N ARG A 336 20.51 -6.05 -7.27
CA ARG A 336 20.87 -5.12 -6.19
C ARG A 336 20.83 -5.75 -4.79
N ALA A 337 20.45 -7.02 -4.71
CA ALA A 337 20.44 -7.84 -3.51
C ALA A 337 20.64 -9.30 -3.90
N ASP A 338 21.18 -10.11 -2.98
CA ASP A 338 21.34 -11.56 -3.21
C ASP A 338 20.03 -12.30 -2.89
N GLU A 339 19.83 -13.49 -3.48
CA GLU A 339 18.59 -14.26 -3.32
C GLU A 339 18.25 -14.62 -1.86
N GLY A 340 19.24 -14.64 -0.97
CA GLY A 340 19.02 -14.84 0.48
C GLY A 340 18.09 -13.79 1.09
N LEU A 341 17.96 -12.60 0.48
CA LEU A 341 17.01 -11.59 0.91
C LEU A 341 15.56 -12.10 0.81
N ILE A 342 15.24 -12.94 -0.17
CA ILE A 342 13.90 -13.54 -0.32
C ILE A 342 13.58 -14.48 0.85
N ASP A 343 14.57 -15.18 1.39
CA ASP A 343 14.34 -16.12 2.50
C ASP A 343 13.86 -15.41 3.78
N THR A 344 14.22 -14.13 3.92
CA THR A 344 13.75 -13.29 5.02
C THR A 344 12.23 -13.06 4.98
N TYR A 345 11.58 -13.18 3.82
CA TYR A 345 10.11 -13.07 3.71
C TYR A 345 9.41 -14.11 4.59
N GLY A 346 9.80 -15.38 4.47
CA GLY A 346 9.24 -16.45 5.29
C GLY A 346 9.59 -16.29 6.77
N ALA A 347 10.83 -15.91 7.08
CA ALA A 347 11.29 -15.69 8.45
C ALA A 347 10.52 -14.55 9.17
N GLU A 348 10.11 -13.52 8.44
CA GLU A 348 9.42 -12.36 9.00
C GLU A 348 7.90 -12.53 9.02
N ARG A 349 7.30 -13.02 7.94
CA ARG A 349 5.84 -13.00 7.74
C ARG A 349 5.13 -14.23 8.29
N ARG A 350 5.78 -15.40 8.30
CA ARG A 350 5.18 -16.61 8.83
C ARG A 350 4.89 -16.51 10.33
N PRO A 351 5.80 -16.03 11.20
CA PRO A 351 5.48 -15.85 12.63
C PRO A 351 4.29 -14.92 12.88
N VAL A 352 4.15 -13.85 12.08
CA VAL A 352 3.00 -12.94 12.16
C VAL A 352 1.70 -13.67 11.78
N ALA A 353 1.71 -14.46 10.71
CA ALA A 353 0.54 -15.25 10.31
C ALA A 353 0.16 -16.29 11.37
N VAL A 354 1.14 -16.95 12.02
CA VAL A 354 0.89 -17.88 13.14
C VAL A 354 0.21 -17.15 14.31
N ALA A 355 0.75 -16.02 14.75
CA ALA A 355 0.17 -15.24 15.84
C ALA A 355 -1.26 -14.75 15.52
N ASN A 356 -1.49 -14.29 14.28
CA ASN A 356 -2.81 -13.88 13.82
C ASN A 356 -3.78 -15.06 13.76
N CYS A 357 -3.33 -16.23 13.30
CA CYS A 357 -4.12 -17.47 13.28
C CYS A 357 -4.56 -17.85 14.71
N GLU A 358 -3.63 -17.89 15.65
CA GLU A 358 -3.90 -18.20 17.06
C GLU A 358 -4.88 -17.21 17.69
N ALA A 359 -4.71 -15.91 17.42
CA ALA A 359 -5.64 -14.88 17.88
C ALA A 359 -7.05 -15.06 17.30
N SER A 360 -7.16 -15.36 16.00
CA SER A 360 -8.44 -15.62 15.35
C SER A 360 -9.14 -16.86 15.93
N VAL A 361 -8.41 -17.95 16.18
CA VAL A 361 -8.95 -19.17 16.83
C VAL A 361 -9.41 -18.90 18.25
N LYS A 362 -8.59 -18.18 19.04
CA LYS A 362 -8.95 -17.77 20.40
C LYS A 362 -10.23 -16.94 20.41
N ASN A 363 -10.36 -15.97 19.50
CA ASN A 363 -11.56 -15.13 19.36
C ASN A 363 -12.78 -15.97 18.97
N PHE A 364 -12.64 -16.92 18.04
CA PHE A 364 -13.71 -17.83 17.66
C PHE A 364 -14.28 -18.60 18.86
N HIS A 365 -13.41 -19.17 19.71
CA HIS A 365 -13.87 -19.87 20.89
C HIS A 365 -14.44 -18.94 21.97
N LYS A 366 -13.85 -17.75 22.15
CA LYS A 366 -14.25 -16.78 23.18
C LYS A 366 -15.65 -16.20 22.95
N MET A 367 -16.10 -16.09 21.71
CA MET A 367 -17.46 -15.63 21.37
C MET A 367 -18.57 -16.45 22.06
N ARG A 368 -18.29 -17.69 22.46
CA ARG A 368 -19.21 -18.55 23.22
C ARG A 368 -19.51 -18.06 24.64
N GLU A 369 -18.69 -17.17 25.20
CA GLU A 369 -18.95 -16.55 26.51
C GLU A 369 -20.27 -15.76 26.50
N VAL A 370 -20.61 -15.13 25.37
CA VAL A 370 -21.83 -14.31 25.23
C VAL A 370 -23.09 -15.18 25.21
N THR A 371 -23.07 -16.27 24.43
CA THR A 371 -24.16 -17.26 24.40
C THR A 371 -24.29 -17.98 25.75
N ALA A 372 -23.17 -18.35 26.38
CA ALA A 372 -23.14 -18.96 27.71
C ALA A 372 -23.69 -18.03 28.80
N ALA A 373 -23.44 -16.72 28.73
CA ALA A 373 -23.98 -15.73 29.67
C ALA A 373 -25.53 -15.67 29.64
N MET A 374 -26.13 -15.96 28.48
CA MET A 374 -27.58 -16.14 28.34
C MET A 374 -28.09 -17.49 28.81
N GLY A 375 -27.19 -18.45 29.06
CA GLY A 375 -27.50 -19.84 29.36
C GLY A 375 -27.85 -20.65 28.10
N ILE A 376 -27.36 -20.22 26.93
CA ILE A 376 -27.37 -21.03 25.71
C ILE A 376 -26.08 -21.87 25.73
N ASP A 377 -26.25 -23.19 25.71
CA ASP A 377 -25.13 -24.13 25.61
C ASP A 377 -24.94 -24.54 24.16
N ASP A 378 -24.00 -23.88 23.48
CA ASP A 378 -23.71 -24.13 22.06
C ASP A 378 -23.26 -25.58 21.79
N ARG A 379 -22.80 -26.32 22.81
CA ARG A 379 -22.47 -27.76 22.67
C ARG A 379 -23.69 -28.62 22.37
N ARG A 380 -24.90 -28.11 22.63
CA ARG A 380 -26.16 -28.80 22.37
C ARG A 380 -26.74 -28.51 20.98
N LEU A 381 -26.23 -27.51 20.25
CA LEU A 381 -26.66 -27.21 18.88
C LEU A 381 -26.51 -28.42 17.93
N PRO A 382 -25.39 -29.18 17.94
CA PRO A 382 -25.26 -30.39 17.12
C PRO A 382 -26.26 -31.49 17.48
N LEU A 383 -26.69 -31.57 18.74
CA LEU A 383 -27.68 -32.56 19.20
C LEU A 383 -29.02 -32.37 18.47
N MET A 384 -29.38 -31.12 18.14
CA MET A 384 -30.58 -30.82 17.38
C MET A 384 -30.48 -31.30 15.93
N GLY A 385 -29.30 -31.12 15.30
CA GLY A 385 -28.99 -31.70 13.99
C GLY A 385 -29.13 -33.22 14.02
N ARG A 386 -28.60 -33.88 15.06
CA ARG A 386 -28.70 -35.33 15.26
C ARG A 386 -30.15 -35.83 15.39
N VAL A 387 -31.00 -35.12 16.15
CA VAL A 387 -32.43 -35.47 16.29
C VAL A 387 -33.16 -35.27 14.96
N ARG A 388 -32.90 -34.16 14.25
CA ARG A 388 -33.52 -33.85 12.94
C ARG A 388 -33.11 -34.81 11.82
N SER A 389 -31.88 -35.33 11.87
CA SER A 389 -31.33 -36.27 10.88
C SER A 389 -31.64 -37.74 11.17
N SER A 390 -32.25 -38.05 12.32
CA SER A 390 -32.68 -39.41 12.66
C SER A 390 -33.67 -39.98 11.64
N ALA A 391 -33.64 -41.30 11.42
CA ALA A 391 -34.54 -41.97 10.47
C ALA A 391 -36.04 -41.71 10.75
N PRO A 392 -36.53 -41.71 12.02
CA PRO A 392 -37.92 -41.36 12.33
C PRO A 392 -38.25 -39.91 11.96
N ALA A 393 -37.33 -38.97 12.20
CA ALA A 393 -37.54 -37.56 11.87
C ALA A 393 -37.57 -37.29 10.36
N ARG A 394 -36.74 -38.02 9.59
CA ARG A 394 -36.72 -37.95 8.11
C ARG A 394 -37.98 -38.53 7.45
N ALA A 395 -38.64 -39.49 8.10
CA ALA A 395 -39.89 -40.08 7.62
C ALA A 395 -41.12 -39.16 7.79
N LEU A 396 -41.04 -38.13 8.65
CA LEU A 396 -42.14 -37.20 8.88
C LEU A 396 -42.33 -36.21 7.71
N PRO A 397 -43.58 -35.85 7.35
CA PRO A 397 -43.86 -34.77 6.39
C PRO A 397 -43.20 -33.44 6.80
N GLY A 398 -42.76 -32.65 5.82
CA GLY A 398 -41.99 -31.41 6.07
C GLY A 398 -42.67 -30.41 7.02
N ALA A 399 -43.99 -30.28 6.94
CA ALA A 399 -44.78 -29.41 7.82
C ALA A 399 -44.75 -29.89 9.29
N VAL A 400 -44.87 -31.20 9.53
CA VAL A 400 -44.83 -31.83 10.86
C VAL A 400 -43.42 -31.73 11.46
N ARG A 401 -42.39 -31.93 10.63
CA ARG A 401 -40.99 -31.78 11.02
C ARG A 401 -40.65 -30.35 11.44
N SER A 402 -41.20 -29.36 10.74
CA SER A 402 -41.08 -27.94 11.07
C SER A 402 -41.77 -27.58 12.39
N ALA A 403 -43.01 -28.07 12.58
CA ALA A 403 -43.80 -27.84 13.79
C ALA A 403 -43.13 -28.44 15.05
N LEU A 404 -42.67 -29.70 14.97
CA LEU A 404 -41.93 -30.34 16.07
C LEU A 404 -40.63 -29.61 16.38
N GLY A 405 -39.88 -29.17 15.37
CA GLY A 405 -38.67 -28.36 15.55
C GLY A 405 -38.93 -27.06 16.31
N GLY A 406 -40.08 -26.43 16.11
CA GLY A 406 -40.49 -25.22 16.84
C GLY A 406 -40.73 -25.45 18.34
N LEU A 407 -41.29 -26.60 18.71
CA LEU A 407 -41.55 -26.98 20.12
C LEU A 407 -40.25 -27.22 20.90
N PHE A 408 -39.23 -27.81 20.26
CA PHE A 408 -37.93 -28.07 20.91
C PHE A 408 -37.19 -26.79 21.30
N VAL A 409 -37.33 -25.70 20.51
CA VAL A 409 -36.65 -24.42 20.79
C VAL A 409 -37.50 -23.44 21.58
N ALA A 410 -38.80 -23.70 21.75
CA ALA A 410 -39.73 -22.79 22.42
C ALA A 410 -39.32 -22.40 23.85
N PRO A 411 -38.80 -23.31 24.71
CA PRO A 411 -38.35 -22.93 26.05
C PRO A 411 -37.14 -21.98 26.03
N VAL A 412 -36.20 -22.20 25.11
CA VAL A 412 -35.03 -21.34 24.91
C VAL A 412 -35.47 -19.97 24.41
N GLU A 413 -36.34 -19.94 23.40
CA GLU A 413 -36.91 -18.70 22.84
C GLU A 413 -37.70 -17.90 23.89
N TRP A 414 -38.54 -18.55 24.68
CA TRP A 414 -39.29 -17.89 25.75
C TRP A 414 -38.36 -17.27 26.80
N ARG A 415 -37.33 -18.02 27.21
CA ARG A 415 -36.34 -17.54 28.18
C ARG A 415 -35.56 -16.35 27.65
N THR A 416 -35.05 -16.42 26.41
CA THR A 416 -34.26 -15.32 25.83
C THR A 416 -35.12 -14.07 25.61
N ARG A 417 -36.41 -14.20 25.25
CA ARG A 417 -37.38 -13.09 25.20
C ARG A 417 -37.48 -12.34 26.52
N ARG A 418 -37.63 -13.08 27.63
CA ARG A 418 -37.74 -12.48 28.96
C ARG A 418 -36.45 -11.78 29.39
N ILE A 419 -35.29 -12.34 29.02
CA ILE A 419 -33.97 -11.73 29.26
C ILE A 419 -33.85 -10.43 28.46
N ALA A 420 -34.17 -10.44 27.17
CA ALA A 420 -34.12 -9.26 26.30
C ALA A 420 -34.98 -8.12 26.84
N LYS A 421 -36.23 -8.42 27.23
CA LYS A 421 -37.16 -7.44 27.84
C LYS A 421 -36.85 -7.08 29.29
N ALA A 422 -35.77 -7.61 29.88
CA ALA A 422 -35.44 -7.44 31.30
C ALA A 422 -36.64 -7.69 32.25
N ALA A 423 -37.47 -8.70 31.95
CA ALA A 423 -38.80 -8.89 32.55
C ALA A 423 -38.82 -9.26 34.05
N SER A 424 -37.67 -9.22 34.73
CA SER A 424 -37.49 -9.41 36.18
C SER A 424 -36.09 -8.93 36.58
N VAL A 425 -35.84 -8.72 37.87
CA VAL A 425 -34.50 -8.41 38.41
C VAL A 425 -33.46 -9.45 37.97
N ARG A 426 -33.83 -10.74 37.99
CA ARG A 426 -32.96 -11.82 37.50
C ARG A 426 -32.67 -11.69 36.00
N CYS A 427 -33.66 -11.35 35.18
CA CYS A 427 -33.48 -11.13 33.74
C CYS A 427 -32.58 -9.92 33.46
N ALA A 428 -32.76 -8.81 34.19
CA ALA A 428 -31.90 -7.63 34.11
C ALA A 428 -30.45 -7.96 34.48
N ALA A 429 -30.23 -8.71 35.57
CA ALA A 429 -28.90 -9.18 35.96
C ALA A 429 -28.26 -10.10 34.91
N ILE A 430 -29.05 -10.98 34.25
CA ILE A 430 -28.56 -11.77 33.12
C ILE A 430 -28.13 -10.85 31.97
N ARG A 431 -28.95 -9.88 31.57
CA ARG A 431 -28.62 -8.94 30.49
C ARG A 431 -27.33 -8.16 30.78
N GLN A 432 -27.10 -7.71 32.02
CA GLN A 432 -25.84 -7.07 32.40
C GLN A 432 -24.63 -8.02 32.28
N ARG A 433 -24.78 -9.31 32.61
CA ARG A 433 -23.70 -10.30 32.41
C ARG A 433 -23.42 -10.52 30.92
N VAL A 434 -24.45 -10.51 30.07
CA VAL A 434 -24.30 -10.60 28.61
C VAL A 434 -23.58 -9.36 28.07
N GLN A 435 -23.93 -8.17 28.55
CA GLN A 435 -23.23 -6.93 28.19
C GLN A 435 -21.74 -7.00 28.58
N ARG A 436 -21.40 -7.42 29.80
CA ARG A 436 -20.00 -7.62 30.22
C ARG A 436 -19.28 -8.69 29.38
N ALA A 437 -19.96 -9.79 29.06
CA ALA A 437 -19.41 -10.83 28.20
C ALA A 437 -19.16 -10.31 26.77
N ALA A 438 -20.03 -9.45 26.25
CA ALA A 438 -19.85 -8.76 24.98
C ALA A 438 -18.66 -7.81 25.05
N GLU A 439 -18.57 -6.92 26.05
CA GLU A 439 -17.43 -6.01 26.26
C GLU A 439 -16.10 -6.76 26.35
N ASN A 440 -16.06 -7.94 26.96
CA ASN A 440 -14.89 -8.81 27.02
C ASN A 440 -14.44 -9.30 25.63
N GLN A 441 -15.29 -9.22 24.60
CA GLN A 441 -14.93 -9.51 23.20
C GLN A 441 -14.24 -8.33 22.51
N MET A 442 -13.95 -7.21 23.18
CA MET A 442 -13.33 -6.05 22.52
C MET A 442 -12.04 -6.38 21.76
N ALA A 443 -11.22 -7.30 22.26
CA ALA A 443 -10.00 -7.77 21.59
C ALA A 443 -10.27 -8.46 20.22
N HIS A 444 -11.49 -8.91 19.98
CA HIS A 444 -11.94 -9.44 18.69
C HIS A 444 -12.15 -8.31 17.66
N PHE A 445 -12.58 -7.13 18.12
CA PHE A 445 -12.91 -5.99 17.26
C PHE A 445 -11.89 -4.86 17.35
N SER A 446 -10.79 -5.09 18.08
CA SER A 446 -9.68 -4.16 18.32
C SER A 446 -8.37 -4.91 18.23
N THR A 447 -7.86 -5.06 17.02
CA THR A 447 -6.66 -5.86 16.72
C THR A 447 -5.47 -4.99 16.28
N VAL A 448 -5.48 -3.69 16.60
CA VAL A 448 -4.43 -2.75 16.15
C VAL A 448 -3.04 -3.15 16.66
N GLY A 449 -2.94 -3.80 17.83
CA GLY A 449 -1.68 -4.36 18.33
C GLY A 449 -1.13 -5.48 17.45
N LEU A 450 -1.99 -6.38 16.95
CA LEU A 450 -1.59 -7.42 15.99
C LEU A 450 -1.21 -6.82 14.62
N ASP A 451 -1.93 -5.78 14.21
CA ASP A 451 -1.76 -5.11 12.92
C ASP A 451 -0.45 -4.29 12.84
N LEU A 452 -0.16 -3.50 13.87
CA LEU A 452 0.92 -2.50 13.87
C LEU A 452 2.07 -2.79 14.86
N GLY A 453 1.83 -3.63 15.88
CA GLY A 453 2.74 -3.80 17.02
C GLY A 453 3.74 -4.96 16.90
N HIS A 454 3.71 -5.73 15.81
CA HIS A 454 4.71 -6.78 15.60
C HIS A 454 6.07 -6.20 15.18
N ALA A 455 7.14 -6.87 15.59
CA ALA A 455 8.51 -6.53 15.23
C ALA A 455 9.20 -7.71 14.56
N TYR A 456 9.89 -7.45 13.46
CA TYR A 456 10.66 -8.45 12.73
C TYR A 456 11.98 -8.79 13.42
N ARG A 457 12.43 -10.02 13.20
CA ARG A 457 13.76 -10.51 13.57
C ARG A 457 14.32 -11.31 12.40
N GLY A 458 15.62 -11.22 12.15
CA GLY A 458 16.27 -12.02 11.11
C GLY A 458 17.29 -11.23 10.31
N ALA A 459 17.73 -11.81 9.18
CA ALA A 459 18.89 -11.33 8.43
C ALA A 459 18.70 -9.95 7.75
N ALA A 460 17.46 -9.55 7.47
CA ALA A 460 17.13 -8.21 6.96
C ALA A 460 16.86 -7.17 8.07
N VAL A 461 17.27 -7.46 9.31
CA VAL A 461 17.25 -6.55 10.47
C VAL A 461 18.60 -6.65 11.18
N CYS A 462 19.41 -5.60 11.07
CA CYS A 462 20.65 -5.45 11.82
C CYS A 462 20.33 -4.89 13.21
N GLY A 463 19.98 -5.78 14.14
CA GLY A 463 19.70 -5.43 15.53
C GLY A 463 20.91 -4.87 16.28
N ASP A 464 20.63 -4.06 17.31
CA ASP A 464 21.61 -3.52 18.27
C ASP A 464 21.58 -4.29 19.62
N GLY A 465 20.94 -5.46 19.64
CA GLY A 465 20.73 -6.28 20.84
C GLY A 465 19.51 -5.87 21.68
N THR A 466 18.82 -4.78 21.33
CA THR A 466 17.59 -4.37 22.04
C THR A 466 16.37 -5.15 21.58
N THR A 467 15.33 -5.17 22.41
CA THR A 467 14.04 -5.83 22.11
C THR A 467 12.93 -4.80 22.14
N ALA A 468 12.10 -4.80 21.10
CA ALA A 468 10.98 -3.87 21.02
C ALA A 468 10.04 -4.06 22.22
N PRO A 469 9.55 -2.96 22.82
CA PRO A 469 8.62 -3.04 23.94
C PRO A 469 7.30 -3.70 23.51
N VAL A 470 6.75 -4.53 24.39
CA VAL A 470 5.46 -5.21 24.18
C VAL A 470 4.42 -4.51 25.04
N ALA A 471 3.29 -4.14 24.44
CA ALA A 471 2.20 -3.53 25.17
C ALA A 471 1.59 -4.51 26.19
N PRO A 472 1.01 -4.03 27.32
CA PRO A 472 0.34 -4.89 28.29
C PRO A 472 -0.76 -5.76 27.66
N ASP A 473 -1.51 -5.21 26.70
CA ASP A 473 -2.41 -5.95 25.82
C ASP A 473 -1.90 -5.87 24.36
N PRO A 474 -1.07 -6.82 23.91
CA PRO A 474 -0.46 -6.77 22.58
C PRO A 474 -1.45 -7.03 21.44
N VAL A 475 -2.71 -7.35 21.75
CA VAL A 475 -3.77 -7.45 20.73
C VAL A 475 -4.37 -6.08 20.47
N ARG A 476 -4.62 -5.32 21.54
CA ARG A 476 -5.41 -4.08 21.49
C ARG A 476 -4.56 -2.81 21.44
N ASP A 477 -3.32 -2.87 21.92
CA ASP A 477 -2.48 -1.70 22.12
C ASP A 477 -1.15 -1.86 21.37
N VAL A 478 -0.57 -0.73 20.99
CA VAL A 478 0.70 -0.65 20.26
C VAL A 478 1.69 0.14 21.10
N CYS A 479 2.85 -0.45 21.39
CA CYS A 479 4.00 0.28 21.92
C CYS A 479 4.90 0.67 20.74
N GLN A 480 4.83 1.93 20.33
CA GLN A 480 5.73 2.48 19.34
C GLN A 480 7.16 2.55 19.89
N SER A 481 8.16 2.29 19.05
CA SER A 481 9.57 2.24 19.44
C SER A 481 10.47 2.48 18.22
N LEU A 482 11.73 2.85 18.49
CA LEU A 482 12.77 2.96 17.47
C LEU A 482 13.69 1.72 17.40
N THR A 483 13.32 0.65 18.10
CA THR A 483 14.07 -0.63 18.11
C THR A 483 14.09 -1.25 16.70
N PRO A 484 15.25 -1.72 16.20
CA PRO A 484 15.31 -2.48 14.96
C PRO A 484 14.35 -3.67 14.95
N GLY A 485 13.65 -3.85 13.83
CA GLY A 485 12.57 -4.80 13.64
C GLY A 485 11.18 -4.18 13.81
N ALA A 486 11.04 -3.11 14.60
CA ALA A 486 9.76 -2.46 14.82
C ALA A 486 9.31 -1.65 13.58
N ARG A 487 8.00 -1.41 13.49
CA ARG A 487 7.41 -0.51 12.49
C ARG A 487 7.86 0.94 12.73
N TRP A 488 8.11 1.67 11.65
CA TRP A 488 8.36 3.12 11.71
C TRP A 488 7.20 3.82 12.42
N PRO A 489 7.47 4.54 13.53
CA PRO A 489 6.41 5.08 14.36
C PRO A 489 5.67 6.20 13.65
N HIS A 490 4.38 6.28 13.92
CA HIS A 490 3.53 7.40 13.59
C HIS A 490 3.81 8.59 14.52
N PHE A 491 4.08 9.74 13.92
CA PHE A 491 4.07 11.04 14.58
C PHE A 491 3.72 12.13 13.57
N HIS A 492 3.30 13.29 14.07
CA HIS A 492 3.02 14.44 13.21
C HIS A 492 4.31 15.17 12.85
N LEU A 493 4.45 15.45 11.55
CA LEU A 493 5.50 16.32 11.05
C LEU A 493 5.22 17.78 11.45
N ALA A 494 6.23 18.64 11.35
CA ALA A 494 6.07 20.06 11.55
C ALA A 494 5.11 20.63 10.48
N PRO A 495 4.19 21.54 10.84
CA PRO A 495 3.30 22.17 9.87
C PRO A 495 4.08 23.13 8.95
N ASP A 496 3.91 22.99 7.64
CA ASP A 496 4.36 24.00 6.67
C ASP A 496 3.51 25.27 6.79
N ALA A 497 4.13 26.44 6.63
CA ALA A 497 3.42 27.71 6.65
C ALA A 497 2.36 27.76 5.53
N GLY A 498 1.08 27.64 5.92
CA GLY A 498 -0.07 27.72 4.99
C GLY A 498 -0.81 26.41 4.71
N VAL A 499 -0.36 25.27 5.24
CA VAL A 499 -1.06 23.97 5.07
C VAL A 499 -1.86 23.63 6.34
N ALA A 500 -3.18 23.49 6.20
CA ALA A 500 -4.09 23.21 7.32
C ALA A 500 -4.17 21.72 7.75
N TYR A 501 -3.50 20.81 7.04
CA TYR A 501 -3.60 19.37 7.27
C TYR A 501 -2.44 18.82 8.11
N ARG A 502 -2.75 17.85 8.98
CA ARG A 502 -1.75 17.11 9.77
C ARG A 502 -1.02 16.11 8.87
N THR A 503 0.22 16.40 8.52
CA THR A 503 1.10 15.48 7.76
C THR A 503 1.68 14.40 8.68
N SER A 504 1.83 13.20 8.14
CA SER A 504 2.22 11.99 8.88
C SER A 504 3.67 11.60 8.62
N SER A 505 4.37 11.08 9.63
CA SER A 505 5.73 10.52 9.48
C SER A 505 5.83 9.38 8.46
N HIS A 506 4.71 8.72 8.09
CA HIS A 506 4.69 7.72 7.02
C HIS A 506 4.83 8.32 5.63
N GLU A 507 4.59 9.62 5.43
CA GLU A 507 4.79 10.31 4.15
C GLU A 507 6.28 10.45 3.78
N LEU A 508 7.16 10.31 4.78
CA LEU A 508 8.62 10.21 4.60
C LEU A 508 9.03 8.90 3.94
N LEU A 509 8.20 7.86 4.00
CA LEU A 509 8.46 6.58 3.35
C LEU A 509 8.10 6.70 1.87
N LYS A 510 9.07 6.47 0.97
CA LYS A 510 8.84 6.45 -0.47
C LYS A 510 8.85 5.01 -1.00
N PRO A 511 7.92 4.63 -1.90
CA PRO A 511 7.90 3.29 -2.48
C PRO A 511 9.26 2.88 -3.05
N GLY A 512 9.74 1.68 -2.71
CA GLY A 512 11.02 1.15 -3.18
C GLY A 512 12.29 1.81 -2.61
N HIS A 513 12.17 2.77 -1.68
CA HIS A 513 13.31 3.48 -1.09
C HIS A 513 13.51 3.12 0.38
N PHE A 514 14.78 3.06 0.80
CA PHE A 514 15.12 3.09 2.22
C PHE A 514 15.02 4.53 2.73
N LEU A 515 14.73 4.70 4.02
CA LEU A 515 14.79 5.99 4.70
C LEU A 515 15.92 5.98 5.73
N LEU A 516 16.84 6.94 5.64
CA LEU A 516 17.91 7.18 6.59
C LEU A 516 17.56 8.43 7.42
N ALA A 517 17.00 8.22 8.60
CA ALA A 517 16.51 9.30 9.46
C ALA A 517 17.49 9.58 10.61
N GLY A 518 17.89 10.84 10.76
CA GLY A 518 18.78 11.29 11.84
C GLY A 518 18.04 12.11 12.91
N MET A 519 18.33 11.84 14.17
CA MET A 519 17.89 12.61 15.35
C MET A 519 19.03 13.43 15.93
N GLY A 520 18.73 14.58 16.52
CA GLY A 520 19.70 15.46 17.16
C GLY A 520 20.86 15.81 16.22
N ARG A 521 22.08 15.61 16.69
CA ARG A 521 23.32 15.90 15.94
C ARG A 521 23.49 15.05 14.69
N HIS A 522 22.76 13.95 14.57
CA HIS A 522 22.85 13.05 13.41
C HIS A 522 21.98 13.50 12.23
N GLY A 523 21.03 14.43 12.46
CA GLY A 523 20.04 14.87 11.47
C GLY A 523 20.67 15.30 10.14
N ALA A 524 21.43 16.39 10.15
CA ALA A 524 22.07 16.93 8.95
C ALA A 524 23.09 15.96 8.32
N ALA A 525 23.68 15.06 9.11
CA ALA A 525 24.59 14.05 8.58
C ALA A 525 23.83 13.01 7.73
N CYS A 526 22.66 12.56 8.16
CA CYS A 526 21.87 11.56 7.44
C CYS A 526 21.40 12.05 6.06
N GLU A 527 21.03 13.33 5.93
CA GLU A 527 20.70 13.96 4.64
C GLU A 527 21.87 13.89 3.65
N ARG A 528 23.08 14.26 4.09
CA ARG A 528 24.29 14.19 3.26
C ARG A 528 24.70 12.76 2.95
N LEU A 529 24.58 11.85 3.91
CA LEU A 529 24.97 10.45 3.77
C LEU A 529 24.13 9.74 2.71
N ALA A 530 22.82 9.96 2.66
CA ALA A 530 21.92 9.29 1.72
C ALA A 530 22.36 9.44 0.26
N ALA A 531 22.80 10.63 -0.15
CA ALA A 531 23.28 10.91 -1.51
C ALA A 531 24.56 10.13 -1.89
N SER A 532 25.33 9.68 -0.90
CA SER A 532 26.61 8.98 -1.11
C SER A 532 26.50 7.45 -1.22
N LEU A 533 25.33 6.87 -0.94
CA LEU A 533 25.18 5.42 -0.74
C LEU A 533 24.96 4.60 -2.02
N GLY A 534 24.86 5.23 -3.20
CA GLY A 534 24.69 4.54 -4.49
C GLY A 534 23.43 3.67 -4.58
N MET A 535 22.46 3.92 -3.69
CA MET A 535 21.19 3.19 -3.57
C MET A 535 20.04 4.18 -3.40
N ALA A 536 18.83 3.71 -3.68
CA ALA A 536 17.58 4.43 -3.42
C ALA A 536 17.37 4.64 -1.89
N VAL A 537 17.99 5.66 -1.33
CA VAL A 537 17.93 6.05 0.08
C VAL A 537 17.48 7.51 0.17
N VAL A 538 16.46 7.78 0.98
CA VAL A 538 15.99 9.11 1.32
C VAL A 538 16.58 9.50 2.67
N GLY A 539 17.37 10.58 2.71
CA GLY A 539 17.91 11.10 3.97
C GLY A 539 16.95 12.12 4.60
N VAL A 540 16.72 12.05 5.90
CA VAL A 540 15.83 12.98 6.61
C VAL A 540 16.46 13.45 7.92
N ASN A 541 16.48 14.76 8.14
CA ASN A 541 16.74 15.37 9.43
C ASN A 541 15.44 15.49 10.25
N LEU A 542 15.28 14.68 11.29
CA LEU A 542 14.07 14.69 12.12
C LEU A 542 13.94 15.96 12.97
N GLU A 543 15.03 16.68 13.25
CA GLU A 543 14.95 17.97 13.97
C GLU A 543 14.20 19.04 13.17
N LEU A 544 14.23 18.93 11.84
CA LEU A 544 13.49 19.82 10.93
C LEU A 544 12.12 19.26 10.57
N ALA A 545 12.03 17.95 10.36
CA ALA A 545 10.81 17.32 9.87
C ALA A 545 9.77 17.08 10.99
N ALA A 546 10.17 16.78 12.22
CA ALA A 546 9.24 16.41 13.28
C ALA A 546 8.72 17.65 14.04
N SER A 547 7.45 17.61 14.44
CA SER A 547 6.92 18.64 15.35
C SER A 547 7.63 18.62 16.72
N HIS A 548 7.63 19.74 17.45
CA HIS A 548 8.27 19.82 18.77
C HIS A 548 7.79 18.75 19.76
N LYS A 549 6.48 18.45 19.75
CA LYS A 549 5.90 17.36 20.56
C LYS A 549 6.40 15.98 20.12
N ALA A 550 6.60 15.77 18.82
CA ALA A 550 7.11 14.52 18.28
C ALA A 550 8.59 14.30 18.63
N LEU A 551 9.43 15.36 18.66
CA LEU A 551 10.83 15.24 19.06
C LEU A 551 10.99 14.67 20.47
N ALA A 552 10.22 15.18 21.45
CA ALA A 552 10.23 14.63 22.80
C ALA A 552 9.84 13.14 22.84
N GLN A 553 8.89 12.74 21.99
CA GLN A 553 8.43 11.37 21.89
C GLN A 553 9.47 10.45 21.22
N LEU A 554 10.17 10.93 20.19
CA LEU A 554 11.28 10.22 19.54
C LEU A 554 12.41 9.94 20.52
N ILE A 555 12.78 10.92 21.36
CA ILE A 555 13.77 10.74 22.43
C ILE A 555 13.34 9.65 23.41
N ALA A 556 12.07 9.66 23.83
CA ALA A 556 11.52 8.63 24.72
C ALA A 556 11.55 7.23 24.08
N TRP A 557 11.24 7.12 22.79
CA TRP A 557 11.34 5.86 22.03
C TRP A 557 12.78 5.44 21.71
N ASN A 558 13.74 6.35 21.90
CA ASN A 558 15.18 6.11 21.76
C ASN A 558 15.87 5.91 23.13
N ASP A 559 15.15 5.36 24.11
CA ASP A 559 15.67 5.08 25.47
C ASP A 559 16.24 6.34 26.16
N GLY A 560 15.64 7.50 25.89
CA GLY A 560 16.05 8.80 26.44
C GLY A 560 17.22 9.47 25.72
N ARG A 561 17.75 8.87 24.64
CA ARG A 561 18.89 9.43 23.90
C ARG A 561 18.43 10.43 22.85
N ALA A 562 19.05 11.61 22.83
CA ALA A 562 18.75 12.67 21.88
C ALA A 562 19.24 12.38 20.45
N ASP A 563 20.35 11.65 20.32
CA ASP A 563 20.99 11.37 19.03
C ASP A 563 20.75 9.92 18.61
N ALA A 564 20.37 9.74 17.35
CA ALA A 564 20.32 8.44 16.69
C ALA A 564 20.33 8.57 15.17
N THR A 565 20.79 7.52 14.51
CA THR A 565 20.57 7.29 13.07
C THR A 565 19.75 6.03 12.91
N LEU A 566 18.70 6.10 12.10
CA LEU A 566 17.75 5.01 11.85
C LEU A 566 17.75 4.71 10.36
N LEU A 567 17.88 3.43 10.01
CA LEU A 567 17.67 2.97 8.64
C LEU A 567 16.35 2.20 8.59
N VAL A 568 15.41 2.68 7.78
CA VAL A 568 14.07 2.12 7.61
C VAL A 568 13.96 1.53 6.21
N ARG A 569 13.39 0.34 6.12
CA ARG A 569 13.16 -0.38 4.86
C ARG A 569 12.04 0.23 4.02
N PRO A 570 11.98 -0.12 2.72
CA PRO A 570 10.86 0.24 1.86
C PRO A 570 9.49 -0.19 2.39
N ASP A 571 9.43 -1.27 3.19
CA ASP A 571 8.20 -1.72 3.82
C ASP A 571 7.89 -1.04 5.17
N GLY A 572 8.62 0.02 5.53
CA GLY A 572 8.36 0.85 6.71
C GLY A 572 8.75 0.21 8.04
N HIS A 573 9.65 -0.78 8.04
CA HIS A 573 10.22 -1.36 9.27
C HIS A 573 11.65 -0.87 9.47
N ILE A 574 12.01 -0.56 10.72
CA ILE A 574 13.35 -0.13 11.08
C ILE A 574 14.28 -1.34 10.94
N ALA A 575 15.26 -1.27 10.05
CA ALA A 575 16.23 -2.35 9.87
C ALA A 575 17.46 -2.17 10.75
N TRP A 576 17.80 -0.94 11.13
CA TRP A 576 19.00 -0.66 11.92
C TRP A 576 18.87 0.67 12.68
N ARG A 577 19.57 0.75 13.81
CA ARG A 577 19.69 1.95 14.65
C ARG A 577 21.13 2.09 15.13
N SER A 578 21.70 3.29 15.03
CA SER A 578 22.92 3.68 15.73
C SER A 578 22.62 4.79 16.74
N THR A 579 23.08 4.61 17.98
CA THR A 579 22.97 5.61 19.06
C THR A 579 24.36 6.07 19.53
N THR A 580 25.37 5.97 18.66
CA THR A 580 26.72 6.46 18.96
C THR A 580 26.73 7.98 19.12
N PRO A 581 27.68 8.56 19.88
CA PRO A 581 27.77 10.01 20.03
C PRO A 581 28.11 10.78 18.74
N GLN A 582 28.73 10.10 17.77
CA GLN A 582 29.07 10.63 16.45
C GLN A 582 28.16 9.98 15.40
N PRO A 583 27.79 10.72 14.34
CA PRO A 583 27.02 10.16 13.24
C PRO A 583 27.84 9.08 12.51
N PRO A 584 27.19 8.02 12.01
CA PRO A 584 27.87 6.97 11.27
C PRO A 584 28.51 7.50 9.98
N SER A 585 29.59 6.88 9.55
CA SER A 585 30.23 7.18 8.26
C SER A 585 29.44 6.56 7.09
N PRO A 586 29.68 7.00 5.84
CA PRO A 586 29.11 6.34 4.66
C PRO A 586 29.41 4.85 4.61
N SER A 587 30.61 4.44 5.06
CA SER A 587 31.04 3.03 5.05
C SER A 587 30.25 2.19 6.05
N ASP A 588 29.91 2.75 7.22
CA ASP A 588 29.12 2.05 8.24
C ASP A 588 27.70 1.77 7.71
N VAL A 589 27.06 2.77 7.12
CA VAL A 589 25.71 2.62 6.57
C VAL A 589 25.71 1.70 5.34
N ALA A 590 26.74 1.78 4.49
CA ALA A 590 26.90 0.87 3.36
C ALA A 590 27.10 -0.59 3.80
N ALA A 591 27.85 -0.84 4.88
CA ALA A 591 28.03 -2.17 5.45
C ALA A 591 26.70 -2.74 5.98
N VAL A 592 25.92 -1.93 6.69
CA VAL A 592 24.57 -2.30 7.16
C VAL A 592 23.64 -2.61 5.98
N LEU A 593 23.63 -1.77 4.93
CA LEU A 593 22.84 -2.03 3.73
C LEU A 593 23.24 -3.34 3.06
N ARG A 594 24.53 -3.61 2.88
CA ARG A 594 25.00 -4.89 2.32
C ARG A 594 24.53 -6.08 3.16
N ALA A 595 24.61 -5.97 4.49
CA ALA A 595 24.13 -7.01 5.40
C ALA A 595 22.63 -7.24 5.24
N ILE A 596 21.80 -6.18 5.24
CA ILE A 596 20.35 -6.28 5.05
C ILE A 596 20.02 -6.94 3.71
N LEU A 597 20.68 -6.51 2.64
CA LEU A 597 20.48 -6.97 1.26
C LEU A 597 21.11 -8.34 0.98
N GLN A 598 21.72 -8.96 2.00
CA GLN A 598 22.38 -10.25 1.93
C GLN A 598 23.55 -10.29 0.93
N ILE A 599 24.14 -9.15 0.58
CA ILE A 599 25.23 -9.03 -0.40
C ILE A 599 26.51 -9.63 0.21
N ASN A 600 26.80 -10.88 -0.15
CA ASN A 600 27.95 -11.72 0.21
C ASN A 600 28.22 -11.96 1.72
N LEU A 601 27.53 -12.96 2.29
CA LEU A 601 27.85 -13.64 3.55
C LEU A 601 28.40 -15.08 3.29
N SER A 602 29.69 -15.20 2.88
CA SER A 602 30.60 -16.41 2.84
C SER A 602 30.49 -17.47 1.69
N PRO A 603 31.62 -18.15 1.29
CA PRO A 603 31.85 -18.69 -0.06
C PRO A 603 31.66 -20.23 -0.21
N PRO A 604 31.26 -20.74 -1.40
CA PRO A 604 31.58 -22.12 -1.77
C PRO A 604 32.19 -22.32 -3.17
N THR A 605 33.25 -23.15 -3.16
CA THR A 605 34.01 -23.94 -4.16
C THR A 605 33.82 -23.80 -5.69
N PRO A 606 34.93 -23.89 -6.47
CA PRO A 606 34.94 -23.62 -7.91
C PRO A 606 34.54 -24.84 -8.74
N ARG A 607 33.69 -24.62 -9.76
CA ARG A 607 33.43 -25.56 -10.86
C ARG A 607 33.74 -24.92 -12.21
N PRO A 608 34.05 -25.74 -13.24
CA PRO A 608 35.10 -25.45 -14.20
C PRO A 608 34.66 -24.55 -15.35
N GLN A 609 35.65 -23.81 -15.83
CA GLN A 609 35.56 -22.85 -16.92
C GLN A 609 35.14 -23.52 -18.24
N GLY A 610 34.09 -22.99 -18.86
CA GLY A 610 33.60 -23.46 -20.15
C GLY A 610 32.67 -22.45 -20.84
N HIS A 611 33.30 -21.65 -21.71
CA HIS A 611 32.76 -20.93 -22.88
C HIS A 611 31.86 -19.70 -22.65
N ALA A 612 32.50 -18.54 -22.91
CA ALA A 612 31.89 -17.23 -23.01
C ALA A 612 30.90 -17.19 -24.19
N MET A 613 29.64 -16.89 -23.87
CA MET A 613 28.69 -16.29 -24.82
C MET A 613 28.30 -14.92 -24.28
N THR A 614 28.66 -13.89 -25.04
CA THR A 614 28.34 -12.49 -24.81
C THR A 614 26.86 -12.25 -25.11
N ASN A 615 26.08 -11.86 -24.10
CA ASN A 615 24.73 -11.31 -24.28
C ASN A 615 24.76 -9.80 -23.95
N PRO A 616 24.31 -8.91 -24.87
CA PRO A 616 24.43 -7.47 -24.74
C PRO A 616 23.20 -6.89 -24.06
N MET A 617 23.36 -6.25 -22.90
CA MET A 617 22.51 -5.13 -22.40
C MET A 617 23.02 -4.63 -21.04
N HIS A 618 24.19 -3.98 -21.06
CA HIS A 618 24.52 -2.88 -20.14
C HIS A 618 23.94 -1.59 -20.76
N ARG A 619 23.20 -0.77 -20.00
CA ARG A 619 22.85 0.64 -20.32
C ARG A 619 21.96 1.15 -19.15
N PHE A 620 22.36 1.97 -18.17
CA PHE A 620 23.33 3.07 -18.13
C PHE A 620 23.80 3.35 -16.68
N PRO A 621 25.11 3.39 -16.39
CA PRO A 621 25.66 3.99 -15.16
C PRO A 621 25.75 5.52 -15.27
N LEU A 622 25.57 6.26 -14.15
CA LEU A 622 25.96 7.68 -14.09
C LEU A 622 27.49 7.76 -13.94
N PRO A 623 28.19 8.54 -14.78
CA PRO A 623 29.64 8.56 -14.81
C PRO A 623 30.20 9.30 -13.59
N SER A 624 31.23 8.74 -12.96
CA SER A 624 32.13 9.54 -12.11
C SER A 624 33.00 10.41 -13.02
N PRO A 625 33.28 11.68 -12.68
CA PRO A 625 34.26 12.46 -13.44
C PRO A 625 35.58 11.71 -13.39
N ASP A 626 36.12 11.37 -14.55
CA ASP A 626 37.44 10.76 -14.64
C ASP A 626 38.45 11.74 -14.00
N PRO A 627 39.23 11.33 -12.99
CA PRO A 627 40.20 12.20 -12.31
C PRO A 627 41.34 12.68 -13.23
N GLN A 628 41.48 12.08 -14.42
CA GLN A 628 42.37 12.55 -15.49
C GLN A 628 41.64 13.33 -16.59
N ALA A 629 40.31 13.34 -16.61
CA ALA A 629 39.55 14.05 -17.62
C ALA A 629 39.72 15.56 -17.45
N ARG A 630 40.19 16.19 -18.53
CA ARG A 630 40.22 17.64 -18.63
C ARG A 630 38.84 18.10 -19.09
N SER A 631 38.09 18.71 -18.18
CA SER A 631 36.83 19.35 -18.53
C SER A 631 37.04 20.34 -19.67
N PRO A 632 36.12 20.42 -20.64
CA PRO A 632 36.16 21.44 -21.69
C PRO A 632 36.28 22.83 -21.06
N ARG A 633 37.16 23.68 -21.60
CA ARG A 633 37.37 25.04 -21.06
C ARG A 633 36.12 25.91 -21.14
N LYS A 634 35.26 25.66 -22.13
CA LYS A 634 33.96 26.31 -22.33
C LYS A 634 33.07 25.40 -23.18
N LEU A 635 31.75 25.49 -23.02
CA LEU A 635 30.81 24.96 -24.01
C LEU A 635 30.97 25.80 -25.29
N ALA A 636 31.38 25.18 -26.41
CA ALA A 636 31.72 25.90 -27.62
C ALA A 636 30.47 26.39 -28.38
N HIS A 637 29.58 25.49 -28.80
CA HIS A 637 28.34 25.87 -29.49
C HIS A 637 27.21 24.84 -29.32
N VAL A 638 25.99 25.28 -29.61
CA VAL A 638 24.79 24.45 -29.74
C VAL A 638 24.31 24.42 -31.20
N VAL A 639 23.80 23.27 -31.65
CA VAL A 639 23.27 23.08 -33.01
C VAL A 639 21.77 22.81 -32.93
N LEU A 640 20.96 23.62 -33.59
CA LEU A 640 19.49 23.51 -33.60
C LEU A 640 19.00 23.25 -35.02
N ALA A 641 18.15 22.25 -35.21
CA ALA A 641 17.42 22.05 -36.46
C ALA A 641 16.10 22.82 -36.39
N THR A 642 15.79 23.61 -37.43
CA THR A 642 14.62 24.52 -37.43
C THR A 642 13.89 24.47 -38.77
N ARG A 643 12.56 24.54 -38.72
CA ARG A 643 11.69 24.68 -39.91
C ARG A 643 11.55 26.14 -40.32
N ARG A 644 11.76 27.05 -39.37
CA ARG A 644 11.66 28.51 -39.53
C ARG A 644 13.04 29.13 -39.68
N PHE A 645 13.87 28.55 -40.56
CA PHE A 645 15.30 28.81 -40.64
C PHE A 645 15.69 30.30 -40.72
N GLU A 646 15.06 31.05 -41.63
CA GLU A 646 15.30 32.50 -41.78
C GLU A 646 14.93 33.31 -40.54
N GLU A 647 13.85 32.91 -39.87
CA GLU A 647 13.35 33.57 -38.68
C GLU A 647 14.21 33.25 -37.46
N SER A 648 14.65 31.99 -37.33
CA SER A 648 15.60 31.56 -36.31
C SER A 648 16.94 32.28 -36.47
N ILE A 649 17.47 32.42 -37.69
CA ILE A 649 18.72 33.16 -37.93
C ILE A 649 18.58 34.60 -37.46
N ARG A 650 17.50 35.28 -37.85
CA ARG A 650 17.25 36.67 -37.47
C ARG A 650 17.10 36.81 -35.96
N TRP A 651 16.30 35.93 -35.35
CA TRP A 651 16.01 35.95 -33.93
C TRP A 651 17.28 35.75 -33.10
N TRP A 652 18.06 34.69 -33.37
CA TRP A 652 19.29 34.40 -32.63
C TRP A 652 20.37 35.46 -32.82
N SER A 653 20.45 36.07 -34.01
CA SER A 653 21.38 37.18 -34.29
C SER A 653 21.02 38.41 -33.47
N VAL A 654 19.73 38.73 -33.35
CA VAL A 654 19.26 39.88 -32.58
C VAL A 654 19.40 39.62 -31.09
N VAL A 655 18.93 38.48 -30.58
CA VAL A 655 18.94 38.15 -29.15
C VAL A 655 20.35 38.19 -28.58
N LEU A 656 21.29 37.49 -29.22
CA LEU A 656 22.66 37.37 -28.70
C LEU A 656 23.61 38.46 -29.21
N GLY A 657 23.17 39.36 -30.07
CA GLY A 657 24.07 40.28 -30.78
C GLY A 657 25.06 39.53 -31.69
N ALA A 658 24.66 38.37 -32.19
CA ALA A 658 25.54 37.47 -32.93
C ALA A 658 25.68 37.91 -34.39
N ARG A 659 26.91 37.82 -34.89
CA ARG A 659 27.25 37.94 -36.31
C ARG A 659 27.18 36.59 -37.00
N THR A 660 26.73 36.58 -38.25
CA THR A 660 26.79 35.40 -39.10
C THR A 660 28.22 35.14 -39.54
N MET A 661 28.76 34.00 -39.14
CA MET A 661 30.11 33.55 -39.47
C MET A 661 30.13 32.77 -40.79
N PHE A 662 29.07 32.02 -41.06
CA PHE A 662 28.88 31.28 -42.30
C PHE A 662 27.39 31.02 -42.51
N ARG A 663 26.92 31.06 -43.76
CA ARG A 663 25.52 30.73 -44.10
C ARG A 663 25.41 30.17 -45.52
N ASN A 664 24.62 29.12 -45.66
CA ASN A 664 24.11 28.64 -46.94
C ASN A 664 22.64 28.19 -46.77
N GLU A 665 22.07 27.56 -47.80
CA GLU A 665 20.67 27.10 -47.79
C GLU A 665 20.39 25.97 -46.77
N MET A 666 21.43 25.28 -46.29
CA MET A 666 21.32 24.14 -45.39
C MET A 666 21.61 24.50 -43.93
N LEU A 667 22.56 25.40 -43.66
CA LEU A 667 22.93 25.75 -42.28
C LEU A 667 23.48 27.18 -42.15
N CYS A 668 23.42 27.69 -40.92
CA CYS A 668 23.91 29.02 -40.56
C CYS A 668 24.66 28.95 -39.24
N PHE A 669 25.86 29.51 -39.19
CA PHE A 669 26.69 29.61 -38.00
C PHE A 669 26.70 31.06 -37.52
N LEU A 670 26.32 31.26 -36.26
CA LEU A 670 26.25 32.55 -35.59
C LEU A 670 27.24 32.56 -34.43
N SER A 671 28.00 33.64 -34.27
CA SER A 671 28.87 33.87 -33.12
C SER A 671 28.71 35.27 -32.57
N TYR A 672 28.84 35.44 -31.26
CA TYR A 672 28.80 36.74 -30.58
C TYR A 672 30.08 37.02 -29.77
N ASP A 673 31.09 36.15 -29.87
CA ASP A 673 32.39 36.32 -29.23
C ASP A 673 33.56 35.84 -30.11
N ASP A 674 34.67 35.44 -29.47
CA ASP A 674 35.90 34.97 -30.12
C ASP A 674 35.83 33.52 -30.64
N GLU A 675 34.76 32.78 -30.31
CA GLU A 675 34.57 31.42 -30.79
C GLU A 675 34.11 31.39 -32.25
N HIS A 676 34.52 30.37 -33.01
CA HIS A 676 34.25 30.31 -34.45
C HIS A 676 32.74 30.32 -34.78
N HIS A 677 31.91 29.76 -33.90
CA HIS A 677 30.45 29.95 -33.80
C HIS A 677 29.94 29.47 -32.45
N ARG A 678 28.82 30.02 -31.98
CA ARG A 678 28.14 29.69 -30.71
C ARG A 678 26.76 29.05 -30.93
N VAL A 679 26.09 29.41 -32.02
CA VAL A 679 24.83 28.79 -32.44
C VAL A 679 24.97 28.35 -33.89
N ALA A 680 24.66 27.09 -34.16
CA ALA A 680 24.52 26.58 -35.51
C ALA A 680 23.05 26.23 -35.76
N LEU A 681 22.48 26.72 -36.84
CA LEU A 681 21.11 26.43 -37.25
C LEU A 681 21.16 25.53 -38.49
N ILE A 682 20.36 24.47 -38.52
CA ILE A 682 20.19 23.59 -39.68
C ILE A 682 18.77 23.80 -40.23
N ASN A 683 18.68 24.08 -41.53
CA ASN A 683 17.43 24.26 -42.26
C ASN A 683 16.76 22.90 -42.50
N ALA A 684 15.65 22.64 -41.81
CA ALA A 684 14.99 21.35 -41.77
C ALA A 684 13.48 21.47 -42.11
N PRO A 685 13.10 21.86 -43.34
CA PRO A 685 11.72 22.23 -43.69
C PRO A 685 10.72 21.07 -43.68
N THR A 686 11.19 19.81 -43.66
CA THR A 686 10.35 18.60 -43.78
C THR A 686 9.95 17.96 -42.45
N HIS A 687 10.43 18.48 -41.31
CA HIS A 687 10.01 17.94 -40.01
C HIS A 687 8.51 18.22 -39.79
N SER A 688 7.74 17.34 -39.15
CA SER A 688 6.28 17.51 -38.97
C SER A 688 5.93 18.44 -37.80
N ALA A 689 5.13 19.49 -38.03
CA ALA A 689 4.66 20.41 -36.97
C ALA A 689 3.63 19.71 -36.09
N GLY A 690 3.99 19.25 -34.89
CA GLY A 690 3.02 18.64 -33.97
C GLY A 690 3.52 17.76 -32.81
N GLN A 691 4.82 17.58 -32.60
CA GLN A 691 5.33 16.84 -31.43
C GLN A 691 6.00 17.79 -30.43
N ALA A 692 5.20 18.43 -29.56
CA ALA A 692 5.73 19.25 -28.47
C ALA A 692 6.24 18.41 -27.27
N GLN A 693 6.13 17.07 -27.30
CA GLN A 693 6.57 16.18 -26.22
C GLN A 693 7.20 14.87 -26.73
N THR A 694 8.13 14.97 -27.67
CA THR A 694 9.29 14.06 -27.66
C THR A 694 10.32 14.66 -26.70
N ALA A 695 11.10 13.87 -25.94
CA ALA A 695 12.12 14.40 -25.02
C ALA A 695 12.93 15.54 -25.69
N GLY A 696 12.64 16.78 -25.30
CA GLY A 696 13.07 18.01 -25.97
C GLY A 696 13.89 18.88 -25.03
N VAL A 697 14.72 19.74 -25.60
CA VAL A 697 15.42 20.80 -24.84
C VAL A 697 14.36 21.69 -24.21
N ASP A 698 14.27 21.72 -22.88
CA ASP A 698 13.31 22.56 -22.15
C ASP A 698 13.66 24.04 -22.33
N HIS A 699 14.93 24.41 -22.07
CA HIS A 699 15.46 25.73 -22.38
C HIS A 699 16.99 25.75 -22.61
N VAL A 700 17.50 26.83 -23.21
CA VAL A 700 18.94 27.13 -23.34
C VAL A 700 19.23 28.44 -22.62
N ALA A 701 20.17 28.43 -21.67
CA ALA A 701 20.49 29.59 -20.85
C ALA A 701 21.81 30.27 -21.29
N PHE A 702 21.81 31.61 -21.31
CA PHE A 702 22.97 32.46 -21.56
C PHE A 702 23.13 33.46 -20.41
N THR A 703 24.30 33.45 -19.78
CA THR A 703 24.61 34.36 -18.66
C THR A 703 25.38 35.58 -19.16
N TYR A 704 24.91 36.78 -18.81
CA TYR A 704 25.56 38.08 -19.04
C TYR A 704 26.45 38.46 -17.86
N GLY A 705 27.45 39.32 -18.11
CA GLY A 705 28.45 39.69 -17.10
C GLY A 705 27.93 40.63 -16.02
N THR A 706 26.93 41.46 -16.31
CA THR A 706 26.33 42.40 -15.37
C THR A 706 24.82 42.55 -15.57
N LEU A 707 24.12 43.02 -14.54
CA LEU A 707 22.68 43.34 -14.63
C LEU A 707 22.42 44.47 -15.64
N ASP A 708 23.35 45.43 -15.77
CA ASP A 708 23.26 46.50 -16.75
C ASP A 708 23.28 45.95 -18.18
N ASP A 709 24.15 44.98 -18.48
CA ASP A 709 24.21 44.34 -19.80
C ASP A 709 22.92 43.55 -20.13
N LEU A 710 22.34 42.88 -19.13
CA LEU A 710 21.08 42.15 -19.28
C LEU A 710 19.90 43.11 -19.52
N LEU A 711 19.82 44.21 -18.77
CA LEU A 711 18.76 45.22 -18.90
C LEU A 711 18.92 46.09 -20.16
N HIS A 712 20.16 46.37 -20.59
CA HIS A 712 20.44 46.99 -21.88
C HIS A 712 20.00 46.06 -23.02
N THR A 713 20.27 44.76 -22.90
CA THR A 713 19.78 43.76 -23.85
C THR A 713 18.26 43.70 -23.88
N TYR A 714 17.59 43.69 -22.73
CA TYR A 714 16.12 43.77 -22.65
C TYR A 714 15.54 44.98 -23.40
N ALA A 715 16.06 46.18 -23.15
CA ALA A 715 15.59 47.41 -23.83
C ALA A 715 15.76 47.32 -25.35
N ARG A 716 16.91 46.80 -25.81
CA ARG A 716 17.20 46.58 -27.23
C ARG A 716 16.26 45.56 -27.87
N LEU A 717 15.95 44.45 -27.19
CA LEU A 717 15.03 43.42 -27.71
C LEU A 717 13.59 43.92 -27.78
N LYS A 718 13.18 44.75 -26.82
CA LYS A 718 11.87 45.42 -26.83
C LYS A 718 11.69 46.35 -28.04
N ASP A 719 12.71 47.11 -28.42
CA ASP A 719 12.67 47.96 -29.64
C ASP A 719 12.51 47.13 -30.92
N HIS A 720 12.85 45.84 -30.88
CA HIS A 720 12.60 44.86 -31.93
C HIS A 720 11.27 44.10 -31.78
N GLY A 721 10.40 44.51 -30.86
CA GLY A 721 9.10 43.89 -30.60
C GLY A 721 9.18 42.56 -29.87
N MET A 722 10.33 42.20 -29.28
CA MET A 722 10.51 40.96 -28.54
C MET A 722 10.37 41.22 -27.05
N GLN A 723 9.35 40.61 -26.43
CA GLN A 723 9.14 40.68 -24.98
C GLN A 723 9.34 39.30 -24.33
N PRO A 724 9.86 39.25 -23.11
CA PRO A 724 9.99 38.00 -22.38
C PRO A 724 8.60 37.43 -22.09
N VAL A 725 8.47 36.12 -22.19
CA VAL A 725 7.25 35.38 -21.81
C VAL A 725 7.19 35.12 -20.31
N TRP A 726 8.33 35.19 -19.63
CA TRP A 726 8.43 35.07 -18.17
C TRP A 726 9.68 35.79 -17.67
N SER A 727 9.53 36.63 -16.64
CA SER A 727 10.62 37.39 -16.02
C SER A 727 10.61 37.11 -14.53
N ILE A 728 11.71 36.58 -14.02
CA ILE A 728 11.75 36.06 -12.66
C ILE A 728 13.14 36.18 -12.06
N ASN A 729 13.20 36.64 -10.83
CA ASN A 729 14.41 36.56 -10.03
C ASN A 729 14.34 35.26 -9.25
N HIS A 730 15.07 34.26 -9.71
CA HIS A 730 15.14 32.96 -9.07
C HIS A 730 15.76 33.06 -7.68
N GLY A 731 16.60 34.08 -7.42
CA GLY A 731 17.47 34.13 -6.25
C GLY A 731 18.93 34.04 -6.68
N PRO A 732 19.42 32.88 -7.18
CA PRO A 732 20.76 32.77 -7.74
C PRO A 732 20.97 33.66 -8.97
N THR A 733 19.94 33.77 -9.79
CA THR A 733 19.98 34.50 -11.05
C THR A 733 18.75 35.38 -11.22
N THR A 734 18.94 36.50 -11.91
CA THR A 734 17.85 37.31 -12.44
C THR A 734 17.70 36.96 -13.90
N SER A 735 16.53 36.43 -14.28
CA SER A 735 16.32 35.76 -15.57
C SER A 735 15.15 36.33 -16.36
N LEU A 736 15.35 36.46 -17.67
CA LEU A 736 14.34 36.84 -18.67
C LEU A 736 14.20 35.71 -19.69
N TYR A 737 13.05 35.06 -19.72
CA TYR A 737 12.76 33.95 -20.63
C TYR A 737 12.04 34.45 -21.87
N TYR A 738 12.60 34.14 -23.04
CA TYR A 738 11.97 34.35 -24.34
C TYR A 738 11.61 33.01 -24.97
N LEU A 739 10.70 33.02 -25.94
CA LEU A 739 10.49 31.85 -26.81
C LEU A 739 11.22 32.07 -28.12
N ASP A 740 11.99 31.07 -28.53
CA ASP A 740 12.51 31.02 -29.88
C ASP A 740 11.36 30.71 -30.88
N PRO A 741 11.59 30.82 -32.19
CA PRO A 741 10.55 30.59 -33.19
C PRO A 741 9.95 29.17 -33.21
N GLU A 742 10.59 28.17 -32.60
CA GLU A 742 10.08 26.80 -32.46
C GLU A 742 9.37 26.57 -31.10
N GLY A 743 9.31 27.59 -30.24
CA GLY A 743 8.65 27.53 -28.93
C GLY A 743 9.55 27.00 -27.81
N VAL A 744 10.86 26.88 -28.04
CA VAL A 744 11.84 26.52 -27.01
C VAL A 744 12.14 27.77 -26.17
N LYS A 745 12.19 27.59 -24.85
CA LYS A 745 12.53 28.69 -23.95
C LYS A 745 14.01 29.03 -24.07
N VAL A 746 14.33 30.31 -24.10
CA VAL A 746 15.69 30.81 -24.07
C VAL A 746 15.80 31.74 -22.87
N GLU A 747 16.63 31.35 -21.92
CA GLU A 747 16.86 32.10 -20.69
C GLU A 747 18.05 33.04 -20.89
N LEU A 748 17.82 34.34 -20.74
CA LEU A 748 18.90 35.33 -20.62
C LEU A 748 18.98 35.71 -19.15
N GLN A 749 20.13 35.48 -18.53
CA GLN A 749 20.28 35.64 -17.09
C GLN A 749 21.53 36.40 -16.71
N VAL A 750 21.58 36.86 -15.46
CA VAL A 750 22.79 37.31 -14.76
C VAL A 750 22.83 36.67 -13.38
N ASP A 751 24.01 36.33 -12.91
CA ASP A 751 24.20 35.86 -11.53
C ASP A 751 24.01 37.00 -10.55
N ASN A 752 23.21 36.78 -9.49
CA ASN A 752 22.97 37.76 -8.43
C ASN A 752 24.09 37.75 -7.35
N PHE A 753 25.11 36.90 -7.53
CA PHE A 753 26.23 36.74 -6.60
C PHE A 753 27.55 36.87 -7.35
N GLU A 754 28.53 37.55 -6.74
CA GLU A 754 29.82 37.83 -7.38
C GLU A 754 30.71 36.58 -7.47
N SER A 755 30.43 35.53 -6.69
CA SER A 755 31.16 34.27 -6.75
C SER A 755 30.29 33.04 -6.45
N ALA A 756 30.68 31.90 -7.01
CA ALA A 756 30.02 30.61 -6.73
C ALA A 756 30.05 30.25 -5.23
N ALA A 757 31.08 30.68 -4.50
CA ALA A 757 31.18 30.42 -3.06
C ALA A 757 30.15 31.24 -2.25
N GLU A 758 29.90 32.49 -2.65
CA GLU A 758 28.87 33.34 -2.05
C GLU A 758 27.46 32.87 -2.43
N LEU A 759 27.27 32.48 -3.69
CA LEU A 759 26.03 31.86 -4.12
C LEU A 759 25.74 30.59 -3.31
N ASP A 760 26.73 29.71 -3.16
CA ASP A 760 26.59 28.51 -2.34
C ASP A 760 26.36 28.85 -0.86
N ALA A 761 26.94 29.94 -0.34
CA ALA A 761 26.70 30.39 1.02
C ALA A 761 25.28 30.92 1.20
N TRP A 762 24.74 31.62 0.20
CA TRP A 762 23.37 32.12 0.20
C TRP A 762 22.32 31.01 0.00
N PHE A 763 22.57 30.06 -0.91
CA PHE A 763 21.75 28.83 -1.00
C PHE A 763 21.71 28.08 0.34
N ARG A 764 22.84 28.11 1.07
CA ARG A 764 22.95 27.52 2.41
C ARG A 764 22.32 28.37 3.52
N ALA A 765 22.06 29.66 3.30
CA ALA A 765 21.35 30.52 4.24
C ALA A 765 19.84 30.22 4.28
N GLY A 766 19.31 29.53 3.25
CA GLY A 766 17.96 28.97 3.25
C GLY A 766 16.89 29.85 2.63
N ASP A 767 17.19 31.12 2.30
CA ASP A 767 16.24 32.04 1.67
C ASP A 767 15.67 31.46 0.36
N PHE A 768 16.50 30.83 -0.47
CA PHE A 768 16.07 30.19 -1.73
C PHE A 768 15.07 29.04 -1.52
N ALA A 769 15.20 28.27 -0.43
CA ALA A 769 14.33 27.14 -0.17
C ALA A 769 12.89 27.55 0.17
N THR A 770 12.68 28.80 0.61
CA THR A 770 11.35 29.34 0.90
C THR A 770 10.59 29.72 -0.37
N ASN A 771 11.30 30.09 -1.44
CA ASN A 771 10.75 30.34 -2.76
C ASN A 771 11.74 29.94 -3.87
N PRO A 772 11.85 28.64 -4.19
CA PRO A 772 12.85 28.12 -5.13
C PRO A 772 12.50 28.40 -6.60
N ILE A 773 11.27 28.86 -6.85
CA ILE A 773 10.83 29.31 -8.16
C ILE A 773 11.32 30.75 -8.38
N GLY A 774 11.37 31.58 -7.34
CA GLY A 774 11.77 32.98 -7.44
C GLY A 774 10.59 33.95 -7.41
N VAL A 775 10.89 35.23 -7.44
CA VAL A 775 9.89 36.30 -7.41
C VAL A 775 9.77 36.91 -8.80
N GLU A 776 8.57 36.87 -9.36
CA GLU A 776 8.28 37.53 -10.64
C GLU A 776 8.47 39.03 -10.51
N PHE A 777 9.03 39.64 -11.56
CA PHE A 777 9.23 41.07 -11.60
C PHE A 777 8.86 41.62 -12.98
N ASP A 778 8.49 42.90 -13.02
CA ASP A 778 8.29 43.62 -14.28
C ASP A 778 9.64 44.18 -14.76
N PRO A 779 10.16 43.75 -15.92
CA PRO A 779 11.45 44.21 -16.43
C PRO A 779 11.45 45.70 -16.79
N GLU A 780 10.30 46.34 -17.05
CA GLU A 780 10.22 47.79 -17.22
C GLU A 780 10.47 48.55 -15.93
N VAL A 781 9.88 48.05 -14.84
CA VAL A 781 10.05 48.64 -13.51
C VAL A 781 11.49 48.49 -13.06
N LEU A 782 12.09 47.31 -13.27
CA LEU A 782 13.49 47.05 -12.92
C LEU A 782 14.46 47.92 -13.75
N LEU A 783 14.23 48.07 -15.07
CA LEU A 783 15.04 48.94 -15.94
C LEU A 783 14.94 50.41 -15.53
N ALA A 784 13.74 50.90 -15.20
CA ALA A 784 13.54 52.28 -14.75
C ALA A 784 14.23 52.56 -13.40
N GLN A 785 14.15 51.62 -12.46
CA GLN A 785 14.85 51.71 -11.18
C GLN A 785 16.36 51.69 -11.36
N HIS A 786 16.88 50.80 -12.21
CA HIS A 786 18.32 50.69 -12.50
C HIS A 786 18.89 51.94 -13.17
N ARG A 787 18.15 52.60 -14.07
CA ARG A 787 18.57 53.88 -14.69
C ARG A 787 18.51 55.08 -13.74
N ALA A 788 17.78 54.98 -12.64
CA ALA A 788 17.63 56.04 -11.65
C ALA A 788 18.62 55.93 -10.48
N ALA A 789 19.16 54.73 -10.26
CA ALA A 789 20.27 54.44 -9.33
C ALA A 789 21.61 54.83 -9.96
#